data_AF-A0AAV3YJQ2-F1
#
_entry.id   AF-A0AAV3YJQ2-F1
#
_cell.length_a   1.000
_cell.length_b   1.000
_cell.length_c   1.000
_cell.angle_alpha   90.00
_cell.angle_beta   90.00
_cell.angle_gamma   90.00
#
_symmetry.space_group_name_H-M   'P 1'
#
loop_
_entity.id
_entity.type
_entity.pdbx_description
1 polymer ?
#
loop_
_entity_poly.entity_id
_entity_poly.type
_entity_poly.pdbx_seq_one_letter_code
_entity_poly.pdbx_strand_id
1 'polypeptide(L)'
;MSRDVRFADAAFDELQMWDADRDYLSAHAYIQRSRPQHFLVPFEELINRDQLNHPVLSIRLVDGPQLVPGKVNNALRLRGRGQYADLGRQSTDCLSNLQACTQGITVAAWMRFRRFENNMVFLSTGENGILMMYRDGYIQVSVDGRGIISLPRFDFGRWYFVELSWHPESGLRVYVDNELKGETSKDYVAPSSERSTFRIGHPNQGDVNTRYATGEFDIDELEIWYGKREDLLAFNFISRGEFDIDELEIWYGKREDLLAFNFISRDDQGYEVFSFDRVDGQRVLHDKYDVQLMNGAAIVRGRLGGAVYMDGRRQYVNLGRHYDKCLGNIDLCRHGMTLSVHLRPGDLRRDQTFLAAPTFRLYYESGMLKAEFMGENRTWRTESSGLREGSWQRVTLAWHQMKGLSMYIDDELASRDDRGFPVRGGREEPETGVFYVGRSLQSDRETATGLVDELQVWYDDLEQLRETGRYTAQVVPYTIRFDDFRADRGEFNVRDKVIRGVGQYQVIQGKGQNMRGIYLFGTTGYIDLGQNFICGGDLRTCRQGATLRLGLRPDNIREDAVYLDSFPVRLWYRDGRLYARLQTEEEIWQVDTSEFRPGTWQRVELTWHPRRGLVMYINGRRVGNQVYSTRRSSPESPTNFNTYIGRSLEDGGSNAKIAVDSIQLWTAYRDEVPEDSYLRIRPYLPPTPRPNPGPRTTPLPKDFQAISSLSYEDLKAVSSHKARTFPSAGQTLDHGLLSKPRTAPFILALLCTSRNDSARE
;
A
#
# COMPACT_ATOMS: atom_id res chain seq x y z
N MET A 1 33.30 5.04 -64.57
CA MET A 1 31.91 4.89 -64.08
C MET A 1 31.96 4.12 -62.77
N SER A 2 31.67 4.78 -61.66
CA SER A 2 31.47 4.14 -60.34
C SER A 2 30.31 4.89 -59.68
N ARG A 3 29.30 4.12 -59.22
CA ARG A 3 28.03 4.63 -58.69
C ARG A 3 28.20 5.11 -57.26
N ASP A 4 27.65 6.30 -57.00
CA ASP A 4 27.36 6.85 -55.68
C ASP A 4 26.64 5.85 -54.78
N VAL A 5 27.23 5.55 -53.63
CA VAL A 5 26.49 5.06 -52.46
C VAL A 5 26.33 6.26 -51.53
N ARG A 6 25.12 6.82 -51.48
CA ARG A 6 24.76 7.81 -50.45
C ARG A 6 24.51 7.05 -49.16
N PHE A 7 25.34 7.26 -48.15
CA PHE A 7 25.01 6.89 -46.78
C PHE A 7 23.92 7.85 -46.27
N ALA A 8 22.97 7.33 -45.49
CA ALA A 8 21.94 8.15 -44.87
C ALA A 8 22.59 9.09 -43.85
N ASP A 9 22.30 10.39 -43.94
CA ASP A 9 22.63 11.34 -42.87
C ASP A 9 21.76 11.00 -41.65
N ALA A 10 22.38 10.43 -40.63
CA ALA A 10 21.78 10.23 -39.32
C ALA A 10 22.61 10.99 -38.27
N ALA A 11 21.95 11.84 -37.50
CA ALA A 11 22.52 12.43 -36.29
C ALA A 11 22.08 11.57 -35.10
N PHE A 12 23.05 10.98 -34.39
CA PHE A 12 22.82 10.27 -33.14
C PHE A 12 23.13 11.22 -31.99
N ASP A 13 22.16 11.40 -31.08
CA ASP A 13 22.30 12.26 -29.89
C ASP A 13 23.09 11.52 -28.79
N GLU A 14 22.68 10.29 -28.45
CA GLU A 14 23.42 9.38 -27.60
C GLU A 14 23.46 7.96 -28.20
N LEU A 15 24.67 7.40 -28.23
CA LEU A 15 24.92 6.00 -28.58
C LEU A 15 25.46 5.29 -27.35
N GLN A 16 24.69 4.35 -26.81
CA GLN A 16 25.12 3.52 -25.68
C GLN A 16 25.23 2.07 -26.15
N MET A 17 26.43 1.49 -25.97
CA MET A 17 26.72 0.09 -26.25
C MET A 17 26.87 -0.65 -24.93
N TRP A 18 26.12 -1.74 -24.78
CA TRP A 18 26.11 -2.57 -23.58
C TRP A 18 26.61 -3.97 -23.96
N ASP A 19 27.57 -4.51 -23.19
CA ASP A 19 28.14 -5.84 -23.41
C ASP A 19 27.78 -6.76 -22.24
N ALA A 20 26.67 -7.49 -22.40
CA ALA A 20 26.18 -8.51 -21.48
C ALA A 20 25.18 -9.41 -22.22
N ASP A 21 24.78 -10.53 -21.59
CA ASP A 21 23.75 -11.40 -22.14
C ASP A 21 22.39 -10.70 -22.23
N ARG A 22 21.61 -11.06 -23.26
CA ARG A 22 20.34 -10.40 -23.59
C ARG A 22 19.33 -10.46 -22.43
N ASP A 23 19.37 -11.54 -21.66
CA ASP A 23 18.46 -11.73 -20.53
C ASP A 23 18.82 -10.80 -19.38
N TYR A 24 20.12 -10.62 -19.07
CA TYR A 24 20.61 -9.61 -18.14
C TYR A 24 20.22 -8.19 -18.56
N LEU A 25 20.44 -7.82 -19.83
CA LEU A 25 20.11 -6.47 -20.33
C LEU A 25 18.60 -6.19 -20.31
N SER A 26 17.78 -7.21 -20.57
CA SER A 26 16.31 -7.10 -20.52
C SER A 26 15.76 -7.03 -19.10
N ALA A 27 16.33 -7.82 -18.18
CA ALA A 27 15.89 -7.87 -16.78
C ALA A 27 16.20 -6.58 -16.01
N HIS A 28 17.23 -5.85 -16.43
CA HIS A 28 17.65 -4.58 -15.82
C HIS A 28 17.22 -3.35 -16.64
N ALA A 29 16.31 -3.54 -17.60
CA ALA A 29 15.72 -2.49 -18.45
C ALA A 29 16.72 -1.64 -19.28
N TYR A 30 17.97 -2.10 -19.44
CA TYR A 30 18.93 -1.50 -20.37
C TYR A 30 18.52 -1.69 -21.83
N ILE A 31 17.77 -2.76 -22.11
CA ILE A 31 16.97 -2.90 -23.33
C ILE A 31 15.50 -3.09 -22.92
N GLN A 32 14.59 -2.28 -23.46
CA GLN A 32 13.15 -2.50 -23.25
C GLN A 32 12.75 -3.77 -23.98
N ARG A 33 12.16 -4.74 -23.27
CA ARG A 33 11.37 -5.80 -23.94
C ARG A 33 10.23 -5.07 -24.64
N SER A 34 10.26 -5.05 -25.97
CA SER A 34 9.13 -4.60 -26.77
C SER A 34 7.86 -5.28 -26.24
N ARG A 35 6.78 -4.51 -26.04
CA ARG A 35 5.45 -5.07 -25.71
C ARG A 35 5.20 -6.27 -26.61
N PRO A 36 4.82 -7.45 -26.07
CA PRO A 36 4.53 -8.61 -26.90
C PRO A 36 3.56 -8.22 -27.99
N GLN A 37 3.81 -8.70 -29.21
CA GLN A 37 2.89 -8.47 -30.31
C GLN A 37 1.52 -9.02 -29.93
N HIS A 38 0.49 -8.22 -30.16
CA HIS A 38 -0.89 -8.58 -29.83
C HIS A 38 -1.84 -8.07 -30.89
N PHE A 39 -2.99 -8.72 -30.97
CA PHE A 39 -4.08 -8.37 -31.86
C PHE A 39 -5.38 -8.40 -31.06
N LEU A 40 -6.19 -7.35 -31.22
CA LEU A 40 -7.54 -7.28 -30.68
C LEU A 40 -8.51 -7.18 -31.85
N VAL A 41 -9.40 -8.15 -31.95
CA VAL A 41 -10.46 -8.18 -32.96
C VAL A 41 -11.80 -7.98 -32.24
N PRO A 42 -12.34 -6.75 -32.21
CA PRO A 42 -13.54 -6.43 -31.45
C PRO A 42 -14.84 -6.73 -32.22
N PHE A 43 -14.75 -7.12 -33.51
CA PHE A 43 -15.91 -7.46 -34.37
C PHE A 43 -16.96 -6.35 -34.57
N GLU A 44 -16.53 -5.09 -34.60
CA GLU A 44 -17.46 -3.94 -34.62
C GLU A 44 -17.94 -3.53 -36.00
N GLU A 45 -17.07 -3.62 -37.00
CA GLU A 45 -17.33 -3.02 -38.31
C GLU A 45 -16.80 -3.91 -39.43
N LEU A 46 -17.54 -3.93 -40.52
CA LEU A 46 -17.10 -4.53 -41.78
C LEU A 46 -16.71 -3.43 -42.75
N ILE A 47 -15.58 -3.59 -43.43
CA ILE A 47 -15.16 -2.68 -44.52
C ILE A 47 -16.03 -2.94 -45.76
N ASN A 48 -16.52 -4.18 -45.94
CA ASN A 48 -17.37 -4.64 -47.05
C ASN A 48 -18.34 -5.74 -46.55
N ARG A 49 -18.88 -6.60 -47.44
CA ARG A 49 -19.72 -7.75 -47.01
C ARG A 49 -18.90 -8.93 -46.45
N ASP A 50 -17.61 -9.00 -46.75
CA ASP A 50 -16.77 -10.19 -46.54
C ASP A 50 -15.43 -9.88 -45.86
N GLN A 51 -15.26 -8.70 -45.25
CA GLN A 51 -14.02 -8.30 -44.59
C GLN A 51 -14.28 -7.51 -43.31
N LEU A 52 -13.67 -7.92 -42.21
CA LEU A 52 -13.69 -7.21 -40.93
C LEU A 52 -12.68 -6.06 -40.92
N ASN A 53 -13.08 -4.94 -40.33
CA ASN A 53 -12.20 -3.80 -40.13
C ASN A 53 -11.18 -4.08 -39.02
N HIS A 54 -9.89 -4.08 -39.35
CA HIS A 54 -8.82 -4.26 -38.40
C HIS A 54 -7.53 -3.59 -38.92
N PRO A 55 -6.73 -2.90 -38.07
CA PRO A 55 -5.61 -2.06 -38.51
C PRO A 55 -4.41 -2.84 -39.08
N VAL A 56 -4.25 -4.12 -38.70
CA VAL A 56 -3.09 -4.95 -39.08
C VAL A 56 -3.48 -6.22 -39.84
N LEU A 57 -4.31 -7.07 -39.23
CA LEU A 57 -4.82 -8.31 -39.81
C LEU A 57 -5.83 -8.05 -40.95
N SER A 58 -5.69 -8.82 -42.04
CA SER A 58 -6.66 -8.85 -43.14
C SER A 58 -7.64 -10.00 -42.94
N ILE A 59 -8.68 -9.76 -42.16
CA ILE A 59 -9.63 -10.81 -41.74
C ILE A 59 -10.76 -10.96 -42.76
N ARG A 60 -10.78 -12.10 -43.47
CA ARG A 60 -11.79 -12.42 -44.49
C ARG A 60 -12.91 -13.29 -43.92
N LEU A 61 -14.15 -12.93 -44.22
CA LEU A 61 -15.34 -13.69 -43.89
C LEU A 61 -15.79 -14.52 -45.09
N VAL A 62 -15.92 -15.83 -44.92
CA VAL A 62 -16.28 -16.77 -46.00
C VAL A 62 -17.68 -17.31 -45.78
N ASP A 63 -18.48 -17.36 -46.85
CA ASP A 63 -19.89 -17.77 -46.88
C ASP A 63 -20.86 -16.89 -46.06
N GLY A 64 -20.48 -15.64 -45.81
CA GLY A 64 -21.34 -14.59 -45.26
C GLY A 64 -21.71 -14.66 -43.76
N PRO A 65 -20.73 -14.80 -42.83
CA PRO A 65 -20.90 -14.46 -41.43
C PRO A 65 -21.51 -13.06 -41.24
N GLN A 66 -22.21 -12.85 -40.11
CA GLN A 66 -22.92 -11.58 -39.86
C GLN A 66 -22.55 -10.99 -38.50
N LEU A 67 -22.50 -9.66 -38.44
CA LEU A 67 -22.45 -8.94 -37.17
C LEU A 67 -23.82 -8.95 -36.50
N VAL A 68 -23.83 -9.21 -35.20
CA VAL A 68 -25.03 -9.32 -34.36
C VAL A 68 -24.75 -8.71 -32.99
N PRO A 69 -25.75 -8.40 -32.16
CA PRO A 69 -25.48 -7.93 -30.80
C PRO A 69 -24.61 -8.92 -30.00
N GLY A 70 -23.48 -8.41 -29.53
CA GLY A 70 -22.40 -9.11 -28.84
C GLY A 70 -22.49 -9.08 -27.32
N LYS A 71 -21.42 -9.51 -26.66
CA LYS A 71 -21.17 -9.31 -25.23
C LYS A 71 -20.78 -7.85 -24.98
N VAL A 72 -19.97 -7.28 -25.87
CA VAL A 72 -19.65 -5.87 -25.97
C VAL A 72 -20.08 -5.45 -27.38
N ASN A 73 -20.99 -4.48 -27.51
CA ASN A 73 -21.49 -3.98 -28.79
C ASN A 73 -21.89 -5.08 -29.82
N ASN A 74 -21.03 -5.37 -30.80
CA ASN A 74 -21.26 -6.35 -31.87
C ASN A 74 -20.36 -7.58 -31.75
N ALA A 75 -20.87 -8.73 -32.16
CA ALA A 75 -20.15 -9.99 -32.26
C ALA A 75 -20.27 -10.57 -33.67
N LEU A 76 -19.32 -11.42 -34.05
CA LEU A 76 -19.41 -12.20 -35.28
C LEU A 76 -20.23 -13.47 -35.04
N ARG A 77 -21.31 -13.64 -35.81
CA ARG A 77 -22.13 -14.85 -35.82
C ARG A 77 -21.77 -15.76 -36.98
N LEU A 78 -21.47 -17.02 -36.64
CA LEU A 78 -21.36 -18.14 -37.57
C LEU A 78 -22.59 -19.04 -37.44
N ARG A 79 -23.22 -19.38 -38.57
CA ARG A 79 -24.44 -20.21 -38.64
C ARG A 79 -24.16 -21.64 -39.10
N GLY A 80 -22.90 -22.08 -39.05
CA GLY A 80 -22.43 -23.27 -39.72
C GLY A 80 -22.49 -23.15 -41.25
N ARG A 81 -22.70 -24.26 -41.95
CA ARG A 81 -22.86 -24.34 -43.42
C ARG A 81 -21.67 -23.82 -44.25
N GLY A 82 -20.44 -24.00 -43.77
CA GLY A 82 -19.26 -23.51 -44.48
C GLY A 82 -18.80 -22.12 -44.04
N GLN A 83 -19.54 -21.44 -43.15
CA GLN A 83 -19.16 -20.10 -42.70
C GLN A 83 -17.94 -20.11 -41.78
N TYR A 84 -16.97 -19.23 -42.05
CA TYR A 84 -15.81 -19.02 -41.18
C TYR A 84 -15.17 -17.64 -41.35
N ALA A 85 -14.33 -17.26 -40.38
CA ALA A 85 -13.40 -16.15 -40.51
C ALA A 85 -11.96 -16.68 -40.69
N ASP A 86 -11.24 -16.10 -41.63
CA ASP A 86 -9.83 -16.36 -41.93
C ASP A 86 -9.03 -15.11 -41.57
N LEU A 87 -8.17 -15.20 -40.56
CA LEU A 87 -7.39 -14.06 -40.06
C LEU A 87 -6.14 -13.79 -40.92
N GLY A 88 -5.94 -14.56 -41.98
CA GLY A 88 -4.85 -14.41 -42.92
C GLY A 88 -3.69 -15.37 -42.67
N ARG A 89 -2.73 -15.34 -43.59
CA ARG A 89 -1.52 -16.17 -43.57
C ARG A 89 -0.40 -15.42 -42.88
N GLN A 90 0.13 -16.01 -41.83
CA GLN A 90 1.33 -15.53 -41.13
C GLN A 90 2.25 -16.72 -40.83
N SER A 91 2.68 -17.45 -41.87
CA SER A 91 3.41 -18.72 -41.72
C SER A 91 4.78 -18.59 -41.05
N THR A 92 5.35 -17.39 -41.03
CA THR A 92 6.60 -17.06 -40.32
C THR A 92 6.38 -16.59 -38.89
N ASP A 93 5.15 -16.23 -38.52
CA ASP A 93 4.86 -15.60 -37.23
C ASP A 93 4.08 -16.56 -36.35
N CYS A 94 4.13 -16.28 -35.04
CA CYS A 94 3.48 -17.08 -34.01
C CYS A 94 1.97 -17.31 -34.26
N LEU A 95 1.24 -16.36 -34.87
CA LEU A 95 -0.21 -16.45 -35.11
C LEU A 95 -0.64 -17.70 -35.90
N SER A 96 0.15 -18.15 -36.88
CA SER A 96 -0.18 -19.34 -37.70
C SER A 96 0.87 -20.44 -37.68
N ASN A 97 1.93 -20.24 -36.89
CA ASN A 97 3.03 -21.18 -36.70
C ASN A 97 3.42 -21.22 -35.22
N LEU A 98 2.90 -22.23 -34.52
CA LEU A 98 3.09 -22.37 -33.08
C LEU A 98 4.57 -22.63 -32.70
N GLN A 99 5.40 -23.12 -33.62
CA GLN A 99 6.86 -23.24 -33.42
C GLN A 99 7.55 -21.87 -33.31
N ALA A 100 7.00 -20.83 -33.95
CA ALA A 100 7.52 -19.48 -33.86
C ALA A 100 7.14 -18.77 -32.54
N CYS A 101 6.25 -19.35 -31.73
CA CYS A 101 5.81 -18.82 -30.45
C CYS A 101 6.79 -19.13 -29.31
N THR A 102 8.02 -18.59 -29.39
CA THR A 102 9.08 -18.88 -28.39
C THR A 102 8.74 -18.41 -26.98
N GLN A 103 7.85 -17.44 -26.83
CA GLN A 103 7.37 -16.91 -25.53
C GLN A 103 5.95 -17.41 -25.20
N GLY A 104 5.43 -18.35 -26.00
CA GLY A 104 4.05 -18.81 -25.92
C GLY A 104 3.05 -17.95 -26.70
N ILE A 105 1.79 -18.35 -26.63
CA ILE A 105 0.65 -17.66 -27.23
C ILE A 105 -0.56 -17.77 -26.30
N THR A 106 -1.31 -16.67 -26.17
CA THR A 106 -2.60 -16.64 -25.46
C THR A 106 -3.68 -16.14 -26.41
N VAL A 107 -4.76 -16.90 -26.53
CA VAL A 107 -5.94 -16.59 -27.35
C VAL A 107 -7.15 -16.55 -26.43
N ALA A 108 -7.82 -15.40 -26.32
CA ALA A 108 -8.99 -15.24 -25.46
C ALA A 108 -10.15 -14.61 -26.23
N ALA A 109 -11.39 -15.04 -25.98
CA ALA A 109 -12.57 -14.44 -26.57
C ALA A 109 -13.83 -14.71 -25.74
N TRP A 110 -14.82 -13.85 -25.90
CA TRP A 110 -16.19 -14.17 -25.49
C TRP A 110 -16.85 -15.06 -26.54
N MET A 111 -17.39 -16.21 -26.14
CA MET A 111 -18.02 -17.17 -27.03
C MET A 111 -19.42 -17.54 -26.55
N ARG A 112 -20.41 -17.55 -27.45
CA ARG A 112 -21.77 -18.00 -27.20
C ARG A 112 -22.16 -19.09 -28.17
N PHE A 113 -22.22 -20.32 -27.66
CA PHE A 113 -22.51 -21.51 -28.46
C PHE A 113 -24.01 -21.65 -28.73
N ARG A 114 -24.37 -22.03 -29.97
CA ARG A 114 -25.77 -22.21 -30.40
C ARG A 114 -26.12 -23.66 -30.66
N ARG A 115 -25.16 -24.42 -31.18
CA ARG A 115 -25.33 -25.83 -31.50
C ARG A 115 -24.01 -26.58 -31.36
N PHE A 116 -24.12 -27.87 -31.08
CA PHE A 116 -23.00 -28.80 -31.08
C PHE A 116 -23.32 -29.94 -32.04
N GLU A 117 -22.41 -30.22 -32.96
CA GLU A 117 -22.44 -31.39 -33.84
C GLU A 117 -21.10 -32.11 -33.72
N ASN A 118 -21.10 -33.44 -33.81
CA ASN A 118 -19.85 -34.19 -33.67
C ASN A 118 -18.85 -33.78 -34.75
N ASN A 119 -17.58 -33.63 -34.36
CA ASN A 119 -16.50 -33.06 -35.17
C ASN A 119 -16.73 -31.60 -35.62
N MET A 120 -17.46 -30.80 -34.84
CA MET A 120 -17.63 -29.36 -35.12
C MET A 120 -16.40 -28.58 -34.68
N VAL A 121 -15.84 -27.75 -35.55
CA VAL A 121 -14.64 -26.96 -35.25
C VAL A 121 -15.01 -25.52 -34.88
N PHE A 122 -14.45 -25.03 -33.78
CA PHE A 122 -14.64 -23.65 -33.32
C PHE A 122 -13.47 -22.77 -33.69
N LEU A 123 -12.24 -23.26 -33.50
CA LEU A 123 -11.03 -22.49 -33.71
C LEU A 123 -9.89 -23.42 -34.12
N SER A 124 -9.09 -22.99 -35.10
CA SER A 124 -7.83 -23.64 -35.47
C SER A 124 -6.81 -22.55 -35.75
N THR A 125 -5.70 -22.52 -34.99
CA THR A 125 -4.66 -21.50 -35.20
C THR A 125 -3.74 -21.82 -36.37
N GLY A 126 -3.80 -23.03 -36.91
CA GLY A 126 -2.91 -23.46 -37.97
C GLY A 126 -2.73 -24.96 -38.02
N GLU A 127 -2.06 -25.45 -39.07
CA GLU A 127 -1.58 -26.83 -39.12
C GLU A 127 -0.60 -27.05 -37.97
N ASN A 128 -0.78 -28.15 -37.21
CA ASN A 128 -0.04 -28.45 -35.99
C ASN A 128 -0.20 -27.39 -34.88
N GLY A 129 -1.22 -26.53 -34.97
CA GLY A 129 -1.52 -25.47 -34.01
C GLY A 129 -2.47 -25.90 -32.89
N ILE A 130 -3.13 -24.91 -32.28
CA ILE A 130 -4.19 -25.13 -31.31
C ILE A 130 -5.49 -25.39 -32.07
N LEU A 131 -6.13 -26.53 -31.80
CA LEU A 131 -7.42 -26.91 -32.34
C LEU A 131 -8.45 -27.04 -31.21
N MET A 132 -9.55 -26.29 -31.31
CA MET A 132 -10.71 -26.40 -30.44
C MET A 132 -11.91 -26.93 -31.22
N MET A 133 -12.44 -28.10 -30.83
CA MET A 133 -13.55 -28.76 -31.51
C MET A 133 -14.50 -29.47 -30.54
N TYR A 134 -15.76 -29.68 -30.94
CA TYR A 134 -16.68 -30.56 -30.25
C TYR A 134 -16.57 -31.98 -30.81
N ARG A 135 -16.22 -32.94 -29.96
CA ARG A 135 -16.04 -34.33 -30.33
C ARG A 135 -16.45 -35.27 -29.21
N ASP A 136 -17.20 -36.30 -29.57
CA ASP A 136 -17.60 -37.42 -28.70
C ASP A 136 -18.25 -36.97 -27.38
N GLY A 137 -19.01 -35.87 -27.42
CA GLY A 137 -19.72 -35.31 -26.27
C GLY A 137 -19.01 -34.17 -25.55
N TYR A 138 -17.73 -33.94 -25.84
CA TYR A 138 -16.86 -32.99 -25.13
C TYR A 138 -16.36 -31.88 -26.04
N ILE A 139 -15.99 -30.76 -25.44
CA ILE A 139 -15.16 -29.75 -26.10
C ILE A 139 -13.71 -30.18 -25.90
N GLN A 140 -13.03 -30.51 -26.99
CA GLN A 140 -11.63 -30.90 -26.98
C GLN A 140 -10.79 -29.74 -27.47
N VAL A 141 -9.78 -29.39 -26.69
CA VAL A 141 -8.70 -28.47 -27.08
C VAL A 141 -7.41 -29.28 -27.16
N SER A 142 -6.69 -29.16 -28.25
CA SER A 142 -5.45 -29.91 -28.49
C SER A 142 -4.41 -29.02 -29.15
N VAL A 143 -3.15 -29.40 -29.00
CA VAL A 143 -2.02 -28.79 -29.71
C VAL A 143 -1.39 -29.87 -30.57
N ASP A 144 -1.28 -29.61 -31.88
CA ASP A 144 -0.70 -30.57 -32.82
C ASP A 144 -1.40 -31.95 -32.78
N GLY A 145 -2.72 -31.95 -32.59
CA GLY A 145 -3.54 -33.16 -32.43
C GLY A 145 -3.20 -34.00 -31.18
N ARG A 146 -2.31 -33.49 -30.32
CA ARG A 146 -1.82 -34.08 -29.07
C ARG A 146 -2.21 -33.17 -27.89
N GLY A 147 -1.88 -33.59 -26.67
CA GLY A 147 -2.17 -32.79 -25.47
C GLY A 147 -3.66 -32.43 -25.35
N ILE A 148 -4.55 -33.43 -25.43
CA ILE A 148 -5.99 -33.20 -25.49
C ILE A 148 -6.55 -32.87 -24.10
N ILE A 149 -7.08 -31.66 -23.95
CA ILE A 149 -7.89 -31.23 -22.80
C ILE A 149 -9.36 -31.39 -23.18
N SER A 150 -10.08 -32.21 -22.43
CA SER A 150 -11.53 -32.44 -22.63
C SER A 150 -12.35 -31.70 -21.59
N LEU A 151 -13.22 -30.82 -22.06
CA LEU A 151 -14.13 -30.04 -21.24
C LEU A 151 -15.58 -30.52 -21.44
N PRO A 152 -16.44 -30.40 -20.43
CA PRO A 152 -17.86 -30.64 -20.62
C PRO A 152 -18.44 -29.68 -21.66
N ARG A 153 -19.55 -30.08 -22.27
CA ARG A 153 -20.30 -29.23 -23.20
C ARG A 153 -20.78 -27.96 -22.48
N PHE A 154 -20.63 -26.82 -23.15
CA PHE A 154 -21.19 -25.55 -22.67
C PHE A 154 -22.71 -25.47 -22.81
N ASP A 155 -23.34 -24.59 -22.03
CA ASP A 155 -24.76 -24.28 -22.15
C ASP A 155 -25.02 -23.41 -23.38
N PHE A 156 -26.18 -23.61 -24.00
CA PHE A 156 -26.57 -22.82 -25.17
C PHE A 156 -26.97 -21.39 -24.77
N GLY A 157 -26.60 -20.43 -25.61
CA GLY A 157 -27.06 -19.04 -25.49
C GLY A 157 -26.41 -18.22 -24.37
N ARG A 158 -25.56 -18.83 -23.54
CA ARG A 158 -24.71 -18.13 -22.55
C ARG A 158 -23.40 -17.69 -23.19
N TRP A 159 -22.92 -16.51 -22.80
CA TRP A 159 -21.55 -16.05 -23.07
C TRP A 159 -20.58 -16.67 -22.06
N TYR A 160 -19.52 -17.27 -22.58
CA TYR A 160 -18.37 -17.77 -21.82
C TYR A 160 -17.14 -17.00 -22.23
N PHE A 161 -16.29 -16.60 -21.28
CA PHE A 161 -14.96 -16.11 -21.58
C PHE A 161 -14.02 -17.31 -21.70
N VAL A 162 -13.60 -17.63 -22.91
CA VAL A 162 -12.74 -18.80 -23.18
C VAL A 162 -11.33 -18.30 -23.49
N GLU A 163 -10.34 -18.79 -22.76
CA GLU A 163 -8.94 -18.41 -22.91
C GLU A 163 -8.06 -19.66 -23.01
N LEU A 164 -7.25 -19.70 -24.07
CA LEU A 164 -6.32 -20.79 -24.39
C LEU A 164 -4.91 -20.21 -24.31
N SER A 165 -4.07 -20.73 -23.42
CA SER A 165 -2.68 -20.29 -23.26
C SER A 165 -1.74 -21.46 -23.49
N TRP A 166 -0.77 -21.32 -24.38
CA TRP A 166 0.21 -22.37 -24.68
C TRP A 166 1.64 -21.82 -24.60
N HIS A 167 2.56 -22.65 -24.11
CA HIS A 167 4.00 -22.36 -24.11
C HIS A 167 4.80 -23.64 -24.43
N PRO A 168 5.91 -23.55 -25.20
CA PRO A 168 6.72 -24.70 -25.58
C PRO A 168 7.33 -25.48 -24.41
N GLU A 169 7.38 -24.90 -23.21
CA GLU A 169 7.93 -25.55 -22.01
C GLU A 169 6.87 -25.98 -21.00
N SER A 170 5.70 -25.34 -20.97
CA SER A 170 4.67 -25.63 -19.96
C SER A 170 3.40 -26.25 -20.54
N GLY A 171 3.30 -26.42 -21.86
CA GLY A 171 2.13 -27.04 -22.49
C GLY A 171 0.95 -26.08 -22.62
N LEU A 172 -0.22 -26.65 -22.91
CA LEU A 172 -1.49 -25.97 -23.10
C LEU A 172 -2.23 -25.83 -21.76
N ARG A 173 -2.86 -24.69 -21.53
CA ARG A 173 -3.82 -24.44 -20.45
C ARG A 173 -5.10 -23.86 -21.02
N VAL A 174 -6.23 -24.28 -20.46
CA VAL A 174 -7.55 -23.80 -20.87
C VAL A 174 -8.30 -23.23 -19.68
N TYR A 175 -8.73 -21.98 -19.82
CA TYR A 175 -9.50 -21.25 -18.84
C TYR A 175 -10.90 -20.96 -19.39
N VAL A 176 -11.90 -21.07 -18.52
CA VAL A 176 -13.29 -20.69 -18.84
C VAL A 176 -13.79 -19.83 -17.70
N ASP A 177 -14.25 -18.61 -18.01
CA ASP A 177 -14.66 -17.59 -17.05
C ASP A 177 -13.58 -17.34 -15.98
N ASN A 178 -12.33 -17.19 -16.44
CA ASN A 178 -11.09 -17.03 -15.64
C ASN A 178 -10.71 -18.21 -14.74
N GLU A 179 -11.45 -19.32 -14.75
CA GLU A 179 -11.10 -20.51 -13.99
C GLU A 179 -10.33 -21.52 -14.85
N LEU A 180 -9.19 -22.01 -14.36
CA LEU A 180 -8.43 -23.08 -15.01
C LEU A 180 -9.28 -24.36 -15.05
N LYS A 181 -9.55 -24.87 -16.25
CA LYS A 181 -10.33 -26.10 -16.46
C LYS A 181 -9.48 -27.31 -16.83
N GLY A 182 -8.26 -27.10 -17.31
CA GLY A 182 -7.33 -28.18 -17.60
C GLY A 182 -5.99 -27.67 -18.12
N GLU A 183 -4.98 -28.53 -18.02
CA GLU A 183 -3.63 -28.27 -18.52
C GLU A 183 -2.98 -29.56 -19.06
N THR A 184 -1.97 -29.39 -19.92
CA THR A 184 -1.09 -30.46 -20.39
C THR A 184 0.33 -30.23 -19.92
N SER A 185 1.16 -31.28 -19.98
CA SER A 185 2.61 -31.14 -19.85
C SER A 185 3.22 -30.62 -21.15
N LYS A 186 4.54 -30.40 -21.16
CA LYS A 186 5.29 -29.96 -22.35
C LYS A 186 4.92 -30.78 -23.60
N ASP A 187 4.38 -30.08 -24.60
CA ASP A 187 4.02 -30.65 -25.90
C ASP A 187 5.07 -30.29 -26.96
N TYR A 188 5.47 -31.27 -27.77
CA TYR A 188 6.32 -31.03 -28.95
C TYR A 188 5.43 -30.67 -30.14
N VAL A 189 5.69 -29.52 -30.75
CA VAL A 189 4.97 -28.99 -31.91
C VAL A 189 5.81 -29.21 -33.16
N ALA A 190 5.28 -29.93 -34.14
CA ALA A 190 5.91 -30.07 -35.46
C ALA A 190 5.79 -28.77 -36.28
N PRO A 191 6.73 -28.50 -37.22
CA PRO A 191 6.64 -27.33 -38.10
C PRO A 191 5.33 -27.29 -38.88
N SER A 192 4.70 -26.12 -38.98
CA SER A 192 3.49 -25.91 -39.81
C SER A 192 3.87 -25.73 -41.29
N SER A 193 3.03 -26.15 -42.25
CA SER A 193 3.25 -25.79 -43.65
C SER A 193 3.02 -24.30 -43.92
N GLU A 194 3.57 -23.81 -45.04
CA GLU A 194 3.35 -22.44 -45.54
C GLU A 194 1.86 -22.11 -45.84
N ARG A 195 0.97 -23.10 -45.80
CA ARG A 195 -0.47 -22.94 -46.07
C ARG A 195 -1.32 -22.74 -44.81
N SER A 196 -0.70 -22.79 -43.64
CA SER A 196 -1.35 -22.62 -42.33
C SER A 196 -1.99 -21.23 -42.15
N THR A 197 -3.21 -21.19 -41.62
CA THR A 197 -3.96 -19.94 -41.36
C THR A 197 -4.70 -20.02 -40.03
N PHE A 198 -4.84 -18.92 -39.31
CA PHE A 198 -5.74 -18.88 -38.15
C PHE A 198 -7.19 -18.76 -38.63
N ARG A 199 -8.02 -19.75 -38.29
CA ARG A 199 -9.44 -19.83 -38.67
C ARG A 199 -10.36 -19.94 -37.48
N ILE A 200 -11.50 -19.26 -37.59
CA ILE A 200 -12.61 -19.34 -36.64
C ILE A 200 -13.79 -20.00 -37.34
N GLY A 201 -14.24 -21.15 -36.82
CA GLY A 201 -15.38 -21.92 -37.35
C GLY A 201 -15.03 -22.98 -38.40
N HIS A 202 -13.76 -23.14 -38.77
CA HIS A 202 -13.32 -24.09 -39.79
C HIS A 202 -11.92 -24.64 -39.50
N PRO A 203 -11.63 -25.93 -39.77
CA PRO A 203 -10.29 -26.49 -39.58
C PRO A 203 -9.28 -26.02 -40.66
N ASN A 204 -7.99 -26.14 -40.36
CA ASN A 204 -6.95 -26.17 -41.39
C ASN A 204 -6.88 -27.55 -42.05
N GLN A 205 -6.16 -27.62 -43.17
CA GLN A 205 -5.95 -28.88 -43.87
C GLN A 205 -5.08 -29.80 -43.00
N GLY A 206 -5.56 -31.01 -42.69
CA GLY A 206 -4.83 -31.99 -41.87
C GLY A 206 -5.26 -32.04 -40.40
N ASP A 207 -5.90 -30.98 -39.87
CA ASP A 207 -6.39 -30.95 -38.48
C ASP A 207 -7.44 -32.02 -38.20
N VAL A 208 -8.32 -32.27 -39.18
CA VAL A 208 -9.41 -33.23 -39.08
C VAL A 208 -9.41 -34.11 -40.34
N ASN A 209 -9.13 -35.40 -40.14
CA ASN A 209 -9.06 -36.40 -41.22
C ASN A 209 -10.41 -37.10 -41.50
N THR A 210 -11.47 -36.69 -40.81
CA THR A 210 -12.83 -37.24 -40.93
C THR A 210 -13.81 -36.17 -41.40
N ARG A 211 -15.07 -36.55 -41.63
CA ARG A 211 -16.13 -35.55 -41.86
C ARG A 211 -16.26 -34.64 -40.64
N TYR A 212 -16.17 -33.34 -40.87
CA TYR A 212 -16.28 -32.29 -39.87
C TYR A 212 -17.51 -31.42 -40.11
N ALA A 213 -17.92 -30.68 -39.07
CA ALA A 213 -18.91 -29.63 -39.17
C ALA A 213 -18.25 -28.26 -38.93
N THR A 214 -18.74 -27.22 -39.59
CA THR A 214 -18.31 -25.84 -39.33
C THR A 214 -19.04 -25.27 -38.12
N GLY A 215 -18.37 -24.40 -37.36
CA GLY A 215 -18.89 -23.85 -36.12
C GLY A 215 -20.22 -23.09 -36.25
N GLU A 216 -21.11 -23.30 -35.28
CA GLU A 216 -22.36 -22.54 -35.11
C GLU A 216 -22.39 -21.85 -33.73
N PHE A 217 -21.83 -20.64 -33.68
CA PHE A 217 -21.64 -19.86 -32.46
C PHE A 217 -21.47 -18.37 -32.77
N ASP A 218 -21.57 -17.53 -31.73
CA ASP A 218 -21.18 -16.12 -31.79
C ASP A 218 -19.85 -15.95 -31.05
N ILE A 219 -18.95 -15.11 -31.58
CA ILE A 219 -17.66 -14.76 -30.96
C ILE A 219 -17.48 -13.25 -30.91
N ASP A 220 -16.87 -12.77 -29.82
CA ASP A 220 -16.72 -11.36 -29.52
C ASP A 220 -15.39 -11.11 -28.77
N GLU A 221 -14.83 -9.91 -28.91
CA GLU A 221 -13.57 -9.44 -28.29
C GLU A 221 -12.45 -10.49 -28.32
N LEU A 222 -12.02 -10.90 -29.53
CA LEU A 222 -10.94 -11.86 -29.68
C LEU A 222 -9.59 -11.16 -29.46
N GLU A 223 -8.91 -11.54 -28.39
CA GLU A 223 -7.56 -11.15 -28.04
C GLU A 223 -6.57 -12.25 -28.40
N ILE A 224 -5.46 -11.88 -29.03
CA ILE A 224 -4.35 -12.77 -29.34
C ILE A 224 -3.05 -12.11 -28.89
N TRP A 225 -2.30 -12.78 -28.04
CA TRP A 225 -1.04 -12.28 -27.48
C TRP A 225 0.09 -13.26 -27.73
N TYR A 226 1.25 -12.78 -28.18
CA TYR A 226 2.46 -13.60 -28.32
C TYR A 226 3.21 -13.72 -26.98
N GLY A 227 2.52 -14.31 -26.01
CA GLY A 227 3.02 -14.60 -24.67
C GLY A 227 2.10 -15.58 -23.96
N LYS A 228 2.61 -16.34 -22.99
CA LYS A 228 1.76 -17.15 -22.09
C LYS A 228 1.03 -16.27 -21.07
N ARG A 229 -0.16 -16.70 -20.66
CA ARG A 229 -1.06 -15.98 -19.75
C ARG A 229 -0.36 -15.46 -18.49
N GLU A 230 0.46 -16.29 -17.84
CA GLU A 230 1.08 -15.95 -16.57
C GLU A 230 2.05 -14.77 -16.71
N ASP A 231 2.82 -14.73 -17.79
CA ASP A 231 3.74 -13.61 -18.06
C ASP A 231 2.96 -12.35 -18.41
N LEU A 232 1.89 -12.48 -19.20
CA LEU A 232 1.06 -11.34 -19.59
C LEU A 232 0.38 -10.70 -18.37
N LEU A 233 -0.02 -11.49 -17.38
CA LEU A 233 -0.51 -10.99 -16.09
C LEU A 233 0.61 -10.39 -15.24
N ALA A 234 1.76 -11.07 -15.14
CA ALA A 234 2.89 -10.62 -14.34
C ALA A 234 3.46 -9.26 -14.77
N PHE A 235 3.40 -8.97 -16.07
CA PHE A 235 3.82 -7.68 -16.63
C PHE A 235 2.67 -6.70 -16.84
N ASN A 236 1.48 -6.97 -16.28
CA ASN A 236 0.27 -6.15 -16.40
C ASN A 236 -0.13 -5.82 -17.86
N PHE A 237 0.20 -6.69 -18.82
CA PHE A 237 -0.24 -6.53 -20.21
C PHE A 237 -1.70 -6.90 -20.42
N ILE A 238 -2.21 -7.83 -19.61
CA ILE A 238 -3.63 -8.17 -19.49
C ILE A 238 -4.04 -8.08 -18.03
N SER A 239 -5.31 -7.75 -17.79
CA SER A 239 -5.93 -7.84 -16.46
C SER A 239 -7.07 -8.85 -16.53
N ARG A 240 -7.07 -9.81 -15.60
CA ARG A 240 -8.06 -10.88 -15.53
C ARG A 240 -8.57 -11.04 -14.10
N GLY A 241 -8.99 -9.93 -13.48
CA GLY A 241 -9.67 -9.88 -12.18
C GLY A 241 -9.00 -10.70 -11.07
N GLU A 242 -8.27 -10.02 -10.18
CA GLU A 242 -7.40 -10.56 -9.12
C GLU A 242 -6.02 -11.01 -9.62
N PHE A 243 -5.16 -10.05 -9.99
CA PHE A 243 -3.72 -10.09 -9.71
C PHE A 243 -3.18 -8.67 -9.97
N ASP A 244 -2.93 -7.91 -8.89
CA ASP A 244 -2.07 -6.73 -8.94
C ASP A 244 -0.65 -7.21 -8.68
N ILE A 245 0.22 -7.18 -9.69
CA ILE A 245 1.67 -7.37 -9.51
C ILE A 245 2.30 -5.99 -9.70
N ASP A 246 2.66 -5.35 -8.58
CA ASP A 246 3.27 -4.03 -8.54
C ASP A 246 4.80 -4.12 -8.80
N GLU A 247 5.46 -5.15 -8.25
CA GLU A 247 6.91 -5.40 -8.42
C GLU A 247 7.18 -6.92 -8.51
N LEU A 248 7.95 -7.37 -9.53
CA LEU A 248 8.45 -8.75 -9.66
C LEU A 248 9.97 -8.77 -9.51
N GLU A 249 10.45 -9.34 -8.41
CA GLU A 249 11.87 -9.62 -8.17
C GLU A 249 12.08 -11.13 -8.12
N ILE A 250 13.10 -11.64 -8.83
CA ILE A 250 13.44 -13.07 -8.87
C ILE A 250 14.77 -13.27 -8.15
N TRP A 251 14.74 -14.08 -7.09
CA TRP A 251 15.88 -14.31 -6.23
C TRP A 251 16.35 -15.76 -6.28
N TYR A 252 17.67 -15.98 -6.33
CA TYR A 252 18.28 -17.30 -6.33
C TYR A 252 18.90 -17.59 -4.95
N GLY A 253 18.38 -18.59 -4.25
CA GLY A 253 18.85 -18.99 -2.92
C GLY A 253 18.03 -20.16 -2.37
N LYS A 254 18.45 -20.76 -1.25
CA LYS A 254 17.60 -21.73 -0.54
C LYS A 254 16.37 -20.99 -0.03
N ARG A 255 15.18 -21.61 -0.11
CA ARG A 255 13.90 -21.00 0.30
C ARG A 255 13.98 -20.36 1.70
N GLU A 256 14.65 -21.03 2.63
CA GLU A 256 14.91 -20.56 4.01
C GLU A 256 15.75 -19.28 4.07
N ASP A 257 16.77 -19.12 3.22
CA ASP A 257 17.57 -17.90 3.12
C ASP A 257 16.77 -16.77 2.44
N LEU A 258 16.03 -17.09 1.39
CA LEU A 258 15.17 -16.13 0.68
C LEU A 258 14.05 -15.60 1.59
N LEU A 259 13.55 -16.42 2.50
CA LEU A 259 12.58 -16.06 3.52
C LEU A 259 13.20 -15.25 4.68
N ALA A 260 14.46 -15.48 5.02
CA ALA A 260 15.16 -14.80 6.11
C ALA A 260 15.71 -13.41 5.75
N PHE A 261 15.96 -13.18 4.46
CA PHE A 261 16.50 -11.93 3.91
C PHE A 261 15.48 -11.14 3.06
N ASN A 262 14.19 -11.44 3.19
CA ASN A 262 13.05 -10.71 2.59
C ASN A 262 12.96 -10.75 1.06
N PHE A 263 13.27 -11.88 0.45
CA PHE A 263 13.25 -12.07 -0.99
C PHE A 263 11.96 -12.75 -1.52
N ILE A 264 11.17 -13.39 -0.66
CA ILE A 264 9.84 -13.94 -1.01
C ILE A 264 8.84 -13.74 0.13
N SER A 265 7.61 -13.31 -0.19
CA SER A 265 6.53 -13.13 0.79
C SER A 265 5.99 -14.47 1.29
N ARG A 266 5.60 -14.50 2.57
CA ARG A 266 5.06 -15.68 3.26
C ARG A 266 3.53 -15.65 3.14
N ASP A 267 2.91 -16.77 2.78
CA ASP A 267 1.45 -16.97 2.79
C ASP A 267 0.83 -16.39 4.07
N ASP A 268 -0.37 -15.81 3.99
CA ASP A 268 -1.05 -15.13 5.08
C ASP A 268 -1.18 -16.01 6.34
N GLN A 269 -0.22 -15.91 7.27
CA GLN A 269 -0.14 -16.79 8.45
C GLN A 269 -1.10 -16.39 9.59
N GLY A 270 -2.01 -15.45 9.34
CA GLY A 270 -2.89 -14.92 10.37
C GLY A 270 -2.16 -14.10 11.44
N TYR A 271 -2.95 -13.42 12.28
CA TYR A 271 -2.47 -12.64 13.42
C TYR A 271 -3.52 -12.71 14.52
N GLU A 272 -3.10 -12.58 15.77
CA GLU A 272 -3.98 -12.61 16.93
C GLU A 272 -4.17 -11.20 17.48
N VAL A 273 -5.41 -10.85 17.81
CA VAL A 273 -5.76 -9.55 18.39
C VAL A 273 -6.57 -9.75 19.66
N PHE A 274 -6.04 -9.26 20.77
CA PHE A 274 -6.72 -9.18 22.06
C PHE A 274 -7.05 -7.71 22.32
N SER A 275 -8.23 -7.26 21.87
CA SER A 275 -8.66 -5.85 22.00
C SER A 275 -9.13 -5.45 23.39
N PHE A 276 -9.58 -6.42 24.20
CA PHE A 276 -10.11 -6.17 25.55
C PHE A 276 -11.34 -5.24 25.62
N ASP A 277 -12.11 -5.12 24.54
CA ASP A 277 -13.24 -4.19 24.47
C ASP A 277 -14.48 -4.60 25.28
N ARG A 278 -14.69 -5.91 25.43
CA ARG A 278 -15.94 -6.45 25.98
C ARG A 278 -15.67 -7.60 26.92
N VAL A 279 -16.42 -7.63 28.01
CA VAL A 279 -16.35 -8.67 29.03
C VAL A 279 -17.77 -9.16 29.36
N ASP A 280 -17.90 -10.47 29.54
CA ASP A 280 -19.05 -11.13 30.13
C ASP A 280 -18.63 -11.79 31.45
N GLY A 281 -19.00 -11.17 32.58
CA GLY A 281 -18.52 -11.55 33.90
C GLY A 281 -17.00 -11.37 34.04
N GLN A 282 -16.27 -12.48 34.11
CA GLN A 282 -14.79 -12.51 34.15
C GLN A 282 -14.17 -12.89 32.80
N ARG A 283 -14.97 -13.22 31.78
CA ARG A 283 -14.47 -13.67 30.48
C ARG A 283 -14.45 -12.51 29.51
N VAL A 284 -13.28 -12.21 28.94
CA VAL A 284 -13.19 -11.27 27.82
C VAL A 284 -13.69 -11.96 26.56
N LEU A 285 -14.56 -11.29 25.82
CA LEU A 285 -15.10 -11.84 24.57
C LEU A 285 -14.00 -11.87 23.51
N HIS A 286 -13.65 -13.07 23.06
CA HIS A 286 -12.71 -13.32 21.98
C HIS A 286 -13.24 -14.49 21.14
N ASP A 287 -13.12 -14.38 19.82
CA ASP A 287 -13.61 -15.34 18.83
C ASP A 287 -12.88 -16.70 18.87
N LYS A 288 -11.60 -16.70 19.25
CA LYS A 288 -10.71 -17.87 19.19
C LYS A 288 -10.26 -18.39 20.54
N TYR A 289 -10.01 -17.53 21.52
CA TYR A 289 -9.38 -17.90 22.78
C TYR A 289 -10.31 -17.72 23.98
N ASP A 290 -10.10 -18.54 25.01
CA ASP A 290 -10.74 -18.32 26.31
C ASP A 290 -9.86 -17.39 27.15
N VAL A 291 -10.28 -16.13 27.26
CA VAL A 291 -9.53 -15.06 27.92
C VAL A 291 -10.23 -14.70 29.24
N GLN A 292 -9.52 -14.85 30.36
CA GLN A 292 -10.11 -14.70 31.69
C GLN A 292 -9.42 -13.60 32.51
N LEU A 293 -10.22 -12.70 33.08
CA LEU A 293 -9.81 -11.69 34.05
C LEU A 293 -9.76 -12.30 35.45
N MET A 294 -8.60 -12.20 36.10
CA MET A 294 -8.35 -12.86 37.37
C MET A 294 -8.17 -11.86 38.51
N ASN A 295 -8.58 -12.26 39.71
CA ASN A 295 -8.36 -11.53 40.96
C ASN A 295 -8.88 -10.07 40.98
N GLY A 296 -9.95 -9.79 40.22
CA GLY A 296 -10.53 -8.44 40.14
C GLY A 296 -9.90 -7.53 39.09
N ALA A 297 -9.13 -8.08 38.14
CA ALA A 297 -8.85 -7.38 36.88
C ALA A 297 -10.18 -6.96 36.22
N ALA A 298 -10.23 -5.77 35.63
CA ALA A 298 -11.46 -5.21 35.07
C ALA A 298 -11.20 -4.52 33.74
N ILE A 299 -12.19 -4.51 32.85
CA ILE A 299 -12.16 -3.67 31.65
C ILE A 299 -12.63 -2.26 32.00
N VAL A 300 -11.81 -1.26 31.66
CA VAL A 300 -12.13 0.17 31.79
C VAL A 300 -11.92 0.86 30.44
N ARG A 301 -12.14 2.17 30.34
CA ARG A 301 -11.89 2.91 29.10
C ARG A 301 -10.39 2.94 28.76
N GLY A 302 -10.04 2.40 27.60
CA GLY A 302 -8.68 2.26 27.08
C GLY A 302 -8.22 3.41 26.18
N ARG A 303 -7.09 3.18 25.51
CA ARG A 303 -6.59 4.00 24.40
C ARG A 303 -7.45 3.79 23.16
N LEU A 304 -7.81 2.54 22.89
CA LEU A 304 -8.69 2.12 21.80
C LEU A 304 -9.79 1.26 22.44
N GLY A 305 -11.01 1.82 22.57
CA GLY A 305 -12.11 1.09 23.19
C GLY A 305 -11.88 0.76 24.67
N GLY A 306 -11.80 -0.54 25.01
CA GLY A 306 -11.62 -1.05 26.36
C GLY A 306 -10.17 -1.44 26.68
N ALA A 307 -9.74 -1.29 27.94
CA ALA A 307 -8.42 -1.73 28.39
C ALA A 307 -8.53 -2.49 29.70
N VAL A 308 -7.61 -3.44 29.91
CA VAL A 308 -7.49 -4.18 31.17
C VAL A 308 -6.83 -3.28 32.22
N TYR A 309 -7.50 -3.07 33.34
CA TYR A 309 -6.99 -2.41 34.52
C TYR A 309 -6.45 -3.39 35.55
N MET A 310 -5.24 -3.11 36.04
CA MET A 310 -4.56 -3.84 37.11
C MET A 310 -3.95 -2.84 38.10
N ASP A 311 -4.19 -3.03 39.40
CA ASP A 311 -3.72 -2.13 40.47
C ASP A 311 -2.47 -2.65 41.21
N GLY A 312 -1.88 -3.74 40.70
CA GLY A 312 -0.70 -4.38 41.27
C GLY A 312 -0.98 -5.25 42.50
N ARG A 313 -2.24 -5.58 42.79
CA ARG A 313 -2.65 -6.49 43.88
C ARG A 313 -3.01 -7.87 43.33
N ARG A 314 -2.10 -8.45 42.54
CA ARG A 314 -2.24 -9.80 41.96
C ARG A 314 -3.31 -9.96 40.89
N GLN A 315 -3.81 -8.87 40.30
CA GLN A 315 -4.65 -8.93 39.09
C GLN A 315 -3.83 -9.35 37.89
N TYR A 316 -4.42 -10.16 37.02
CA TYR A 316 -3.81 -10.57 35.76
C TYR A 316 -4.89 -11.03 34.78
N VAL A 317 -4.48 -11.24 33.53
CA VAL A 317 -5.28 -11.89 32.50
C VAL A 317 -4.65 -13.23 32.15
N ASN A 318 -5.48 -14.26 32.07
CA ASN A 318 -5.11 -15.58 31.56
C ASN A 318 -5.57 -15.70 30.11
N LEU A 319 -4.62 -15.85 29.17
CA LEU A 319 -4.91 -16.00 27.74
C LEU A 319 -5.01 -17.49 27.30
N GLY A 320 -4.84 -18.43 28.22
CA GLY A 320 -4.88 -19.87 27.95
C GLY A 320 -3.51 -20.49 27.64
N ARG A 321 -3.52 -21.80 27.34
CA ARG A 321 -2.32 -22.60 27.06
C ARG A 321 -1.94 -22.53 25.58
N HIS A 322 -0.68 -22.18 25.29
CA HIS A 322 -0.18 -21.95 23.94
C HIS A 322 1.22 -22.49 23.66
N TYR A 323 1.77 -23.35 24.53
CA TYR A 323 3.14 -23.89 24.33
C TYR A 323 3.27 -24.77 23.08
N ASP A 324 2.16 -25.33 22.61
CA ASP A 324 2.05 -26.12 21.37
C ASP A 324 1.95 -25.25 20.11
N LYS A 325 1.96 -23.92 20.25
CA LYS A 325 1.79 -22.96 19.16
C LYS A 325 2.85 -21.86 19.22
N CYS A 326 3.07 -21.19 18.09
CA CYS A 326 3.99 -20.04 18.02
C CYS A 326 3.66 -18.96 19.07
N LEU A 327 2.38 -18.71 19.36
CA LEU A 327 1.94 -17.74 20.38
C LEU A 327 2.57 -17.93 21.77
N GLY A 328 2.88 -19.17 22.17
CA GLY A 328 3.55 -19.45 23.45
C GLY A 328 4.98 -19.98 23.30
N ASN A 329 5.36 -20.45 22.12
CA ASN A 329 6.63 -21.11 21.85
C ASN A 329 7.32 -20.56 20.59
N ILE A 330 8.34 -19.72 20.78
CA ILE A 330 9.04 -19.06 19.68
C ILE A 330 9.78 -20.03 18.76
N ASP A 331 10.10 -21.25 19.20
CA ASP A 331 10.73 -22.28 18.36
C ASP A 331 9.79 -22.78 17.25
N LEU A 332 8.47 -22.59 17.44
CA LEU A 332 7.45 -22.90 16.43
C LEU A 332 7.22 -21.73 15.45
N CYS A 333 7.80 -20.56 15.72
CA CYS A 333 7.66 -19.35 14.90
C CYS A 333 8.68 -19.33 13.76
N ARG A 334 8.51 -20.18 12.74
CA ARG A 334 9.43 -20.32 11.59
C ARG A 334 9.62 -19.02 10.79
N HIS A 335 8.71 -18.07 10.96
CA HIS A 335 8.64 -16.81 10.24
C HIS A 335 9.00 -15.61 11.12
N GLY A 336 9.44 -15.88 12.36
CA GLY A 336 9.57 -14.85 13.37
C GLY A 336 8.24 -14.55 14.05
N MET A 337 8.29 -13.60 14.97
CA MET A 337 7.14 -13.15 15.74
C MET A 337 7.27 -11.66 16.01
N THR A 338 6.22 -10.92 15.70
CA THR A 338 6.08 -9.52 16.07
C THR A 338 4.92 -9.39 17.06
N LEU A 339 5.18 -8.80 18.21
CA LEU A 339 4.21 -8.53 19.26
C LEU A 339 4.12 -7.03 19.47
N SER A 340 2.92 -6.47 19.51
CA SER A 340 2.67 -5.07 19.85
C SER A 340 1.64 -4.99 20.96
N VAL A 341 1.87 -4.13 21.94
CA VAL A 341 0.92 -3.89 23.04
C VAL A 341 0.91 -2.42 23.43
N HIS A 342 -0.28 -1.87 23.70
CA HIS A 342 -0.38 -0.55 24.32
C HIS A 342 -0.36 -0.68 25.83
N LEU A 343 0.59 0.00 26.46
CA LEU A 343 0.76 0.02 27.91
C LEU A 343 0.58 1.45 28.41
N ARG A 344 -0.15 1.61 29.50
CA ARG A 344 -0.08 2.81 30.35
C ARG A 344 0.29 2.36 31.75
N PRO A 345 1.59 2.29 32.07
CA PRO A 345 2.03 1.88 33.39
C PRO A 345 1.46 2.82 34.46
N GLY A 346 1.04 2.26 35.59
CA GLY A 346 0.91 3.02 36.84
C GLY A 346 2.30 3.15 37.47
N ASP A 347 2.41 2.92 38.77
CA ASP A 347 3.71 2.90 39.44
C ASP A 347 4.65 1.85 38.81
N LEU A 348 5.80 2.30 38.30
CA LEU A 348 6.89 1.43 37.83
C LEU A 348 7.74 0.97 39.02
N ARG A 349 7.44 -0.21 39.56
CA ARG A 349 8.13 -0.81 40.72
C ARG A 349 9.18 -1.82 40.27
N ARG A 350 10.09 -2.22 41.17
CA ARG A 350 10.98 -3.36 40.89
C ARG A 350 10.14 -4.63 40.67
N ASP A 351 10.57 -5.43 39.70
CA ASP A 351 10.10 -6.79 39.43
C ASP A 351 8.62 -6.87 39.04
N GLN A 352 8.25 -6.12 38.00
CA GLN A 352 6.90 -6.16 37.41
C GLN A 352 6.92 -6.90 36.08
N THR A 353 5.97 -7.80 35.85
CA THR A 353 5.83 -8.48 34.56
C THR A 353 4.58 -8.03 33.84
N PHE A 354 4.73 -7.46 32.64
CA PHE A 354 3.62 -7.03 31.80
C PHE A 354 3.07 -8.18 30.96
N LEU A 355 3.97 -8.98 30.38
CA LEU A 355 3.63 -10.15 29.56
C LEU A 355 4.53 -11.31 29.93
N ALA A 356 3.95 -12.50 30.09
CA ALA A 356 4.71 -13.73 30.35
C ALA A 356 4.08 -14.89 29.60
N ALA A 357 4.75 -15.33 28.54
CA ALA A 357 4.47 -16.57 27.84
C ALA A 357 5.57 -17.60 28.15
N PRO A 358 5.35 -18.88 27.86
CA PRO A 358 6.32 -19.94 28.19
C PRO A 358 7.75 -19.67 27.69
N THR A 359 7.89 -18.99 26.55
CA THR A 359 9.18 -18.78 25.88
C THR A 359 9.57 -17.33 25.69
N PHE A 360 8.76 -16.39 26.17
CA PHE A 360 9.10 -14.97 26.14
C PHE A 360 8.43 -14.18 27.26
N ARG A 361 9.06 -13.08 27.65
CA ARG A 361 8.51 -12.17 28.68
C ARG A 361 8.88 -10.72 28.41
N LEU A 362 8.00 -9.82 28.84
CA LEU A 362 8.19 -8.38 28.90
C LEU A 362 8.00 -7.93 30.35
N TYR A 363 9.05 -7.41 30.96
CA TYR A 363 9.09 -7.12 32.40
C TYR A 363 9.93 -5.89 32.69
N TYR A 364 9.70 -5.27 33.84
CA TYR A 364 10.42 -4.09 34.31
C TYR A 364 11.24 -4.45 35.54
N GLU A 365 12.55 -4.27 35.43
CA GLU A 365 13.52 -4.65 36.45
C GLU A 365 14.67 -3.63 36.43
N SER A 366 15.12 -3.22 37.62
CA SER A 366 16.27 -2.31 37.76
C SER A 366 16.14 -0.99 36.98
N GLY A 367 14.93 -0.45 36.84
CA GLY A 367 14.68 0.82 36.14
C GLY A 367 14.59 0.71 34.63
N MET A 368 14.60 -0.51 34.08
CA MET A 368 14.61 -0.77 32.65
C MET A 368 13.43 -1.68 32.30
N LEU A 369 12.75 -1.38 31.20
CA LEU A 369 11.88 -2.32 30.51
C LEU A 369 12.76 -3.32 29.77
N LYS A 370 12.54 -4.61 30.00
CA LYS A 370 13.32 -5.71 29.46
C LYS A 370 12.41 -6.69 28.73
N ALA A 371 12.85 -7.15 27.58
CA ALA A 371 12.23 -8.26 26.88
C ALA A 371 13.23 -9.39 26.70
N GLU A 372 12.77 -10.61 26.91
CA GLU A 372 13.57 -11.82 26.78
C GLU A 372 12.79 -12.86 25.97
N PHE A 373 13.44 -13.41 24.95
CA PHE A 373 12.93 -14.46 24.07
C PHE A 373 13.87 -15.66 24.20
N MET A 374 13.34 -16.80 24.61
CA MET A 374 14.10 -17.99 24.98
C MET A 374 13.77 -19.12 24.00
N GLY A 375 14.65 -19.34 23.03
CA GLY A 375 14.58 -20.51 22.14
C GLY A 375 15.27 -21.72 22.76
N GLU A 376 15.21 -22.87 22.10
CA GLU A 376 15.78 -24.13 22.61
C GLU A 376 17.26 -24.01 23.00
N ASN A 377 18.05 -23.31 22.19
CA ASN A 377 19.51 -23.26 22.34
C ASN A 377 20.07 -21.85 22.52
N ARG A 378 19.23 -20.82 22.42
CA ARG A 378 19.65 -19.41 22.43
C ARG A 378 18.61 -18.54 23.09
N THR A 379 19.07 -17.50 23.76
CA THR A 379 18.22 -16.47 24.35
C THR A 379 18.62 -15.10 23.81
N TRP A 380 17.61 -14.28 23.51
CA TRP A 380 17.77 -12.90 23.07
C TRP A 380 17.22 -11.97 24.13
N ARG A 381 17.93 -10.87 24.41
CA ARG A 381 17.52 -9.90 25.42
C ARG A 381 17.66 -8.48 24.93
N THR A 382 16.63 -7.67 25.16
CA THR A 382 16.66 -6.23 24.91
C THR A 382 16.24 -5.48 26.16
N GLU A 383 16.75 -4.26 26.32
CA GLU A 383 16.42 -3.40 27.47
C GLU A 383 16.38 -1.93 27.08
N SER A 384 15.43 -1.18 27.68
CA SER A 384 15.25 0.25 27.44
C SER A 384 14.75 0.98 28.68
N SER A 385 15.23 2.21 28.88
CA SER A 385 14.70 3.17 29.87
C SER A 385 13.51 3.98 29.35
N GLY A 386 13.04 3.72 28.13
CA GLY A 386 12.04 4.56 27.44
C GLY A 386 10.59 4.42 27.94
N LEU A 387 10.30 3.48 28.84
CA LEU A 387 8.97 3.30 29.40
C LEU A 387 8.68 4.35 30.49
N ARG A 388 7.54 5.02 30.39
CA ARG A 388 7.12 6.15 31.22
C ARG A 388 5.81 5.86 31.92
N GLU A 389 5.79 6.13 33.21
CA GLU A 389 4.60 6.06 34.05
C GLU A 389 3.52 7.06 33.61
N GLY A 390 2.25 6.63 33.70
CA GLY A 390 1.07 7.47 33.49
C GLY A 390 0.76 7.86 32.04
N SER A 391 1.63 7.52 31.08
CA SER A 391 1.45 7.80 29.66
C SER A 391 1.20 6.54 28.84
N TRP A 392 0.29 6.61 27.86
CA TRP A 392 0.10 5.51 26.91
C TRP A 392 1.29 5.43 25.96
N GLN A 393 1.90 4.25 25.88
CA GLN A 393 2.98 3.95 24.96
C GLN A 393 2.73 2.63 24.25
N ARG A 394 3.13 2.55 22.98
CA ARG A 394 3.08 1.30 22.23
C ARG A 394 4.44 0.61 22.35
N VAL A 395 4.47 -0.58 22.92
CA VAL A 395 5.69 -1.40 22.98
C VAL A 395 5.57 -2.49 21.93
N THR A 396 6.51 -2.52 20.99
CA THR A 396 6.57 -3.53 19.92
C THR A 396 7.86 -4.32 20.03
N LEU A 397 7.75 -5.64 20.07
CA LEU A 397 8.85 -6.60 20.07
C LEU A 397 8.84 -7.34 18.75
N ALA A 398 9.95 -7.34 18.02
CA ALA A 398 10.09 -8.06 16.76
C ALA A 398 11.25 -9.05 16.87
N TRP A 399 10.96 -10.33 16.67
CA TRP A 399 11.93 -11.41 16.79
C TRP A 399 11.97 -12.29 15.54
N HIS A 400 13.17 -12.68 15.13
CA HIS A 400 13.39 -13.74 14.16
C HIS A 400 14.66 -14.50 14.50
N GLN A 401 14.69 -15.82 14.28
CA GLN A 401 15.83 -16.67 14.65
C GLN A 401 17.17 -16.18 14.05
N MET A 402 17.12 -15.60 12.85
CA MET A 402 18.30 -15.07 12.14
C MET A 402 18.52 -13.55 12.33
N LYS A 403 17.47 -12.77 12.63
CA LYS A 403 17.58 -11.30 12.75
C LYS A 403 17.72 -10.83 14.21
N GLY A 404 17.46 -11.72 15.17
CA GLY A 404 17.49 -11.40 16.60
C GLY A 404 16.22 -10.73 17.11
N LEU A 405 16.30 -10.10 18.29
CA LEU A 405 15.20 -9.43 18.98
C LEU A 405 15.37 -7.91 18.91
N SER A 406 14.34 -7.19 18.49
CA SER A 406 14.27 -5.72 18.52
C SER A 406 13.11 -5.26 19.39
N MET A 407 13.34 -4.23 20.21
CA MET A 407 12.31 -3.53 20.98
C MET A 407 12.10 -2.13 20.42
N TYR A 408 10.85 -1.75 20.21
CA TYR A 408 10.42 -0.41 19.81
C TYR A 408 9.47 0.14 20.86
N ILE A 409 9.60 1.43 21.15
CA ILE A 409 8.70 2.18 22.03
C ILE A 409 8.16 3.35 21.24
N ASP A 410 6.83 3.44 21.11
CA ASP A 410 6.15 4.39 20.24
C ASP A 410 6.68 4.35 18.80
N ASP A 411 6.93 3.12 18.32
CA ASP A 411 7.48 2.80 17.00
C ASP A 411 8.92 3.27 16.72
N GLU A 412 9.59 3.90 17.70
CA GLU A 412 11.01 4.22 17.67
C GLU A 412 11.86 3.04 18.17
N LEU A 413 12.95 2.68 17.48
CA LEU A 413 13.84 1.59 17.89
C LEU A 413 14.51 1.95 19.22
N ALA A 414 14.18 1.21 20.27
CA ALA A 414 14.65 1.45 21.62
C ALA A 414 15.88 0.60 21.97
N SER A 415 15.94 -0.64 21.49
CA SER A 415 17.03 -1.59 21.77
C SER A 415 16.98 -2.78 20.81
N ARG A 416 18.12 -3.45 20.58
CA ARG A 416 18.21 -4.66 19.74
C ARG A 416 19.31 -5.60 20.21
N ASP A 417 19.07 -6.89 20.03
CA ASP A 417 20.04 -7.98 20.15
C ASP A 417 19.97 -8.88 18.91
N ASP A 418 20.86 -8.65 17.95
CA ASP A 418 20.90 -9.37 16.66
C ASP A 418 21.34 -10.84 16.81
N ARG A 419 22.12 -11.14 17.85
CA ARG A 419 22.82 -12.42 17.95
C ARG A 419 22.14 -13.33 18.94
N GLY A 420 21.76 -12.85 20.11
CA GLY A 420 21.44 -13.71 21.24
C GLY A 420 22.65 -14.52 21.72
N PHE A 421 22.55 -15.03 22.94
CA PHE A 421 23.60 -15.82 23.57
C PHE A 421 23.19 -17.29 23.67
N PRO A 422 24.14 -18.24 23.53
CA PRO A 422 23.85 -19.67 23.62
C PRO A 422 23.54 -20.09 25.06
N VAL A 423 22.58 -20.99 25.23
CA VAL A 423 22.23 -21.60 26.51
C VAL A 423 22.85 -22.99 26.59
N ARG A 424 23.70 -23.24 27.60
CA ARG A 424 24.33 -24.55 27.81
C ARG A 424 23.33 -25.50 28.46
N GLY A 425 23.03 -26.62 27.82
CA GLY A 425 22.09 -27.64 28.33
C GLY A 425 20.67 -27.51 27.81
N GLY A 426 20.41 -26.57 26.88
CA GLY A 426 19.08 -26.29 26.35
C GLY A 426 18.24 -25.40 27.27
N ARG A 427 17.08 -24.96 26.78
CA ARG A 427 16.11 -24.19 27.58
C ARG A 427 15.48 -25.05 28.67
N GLU A 428 15.38 -24.51 29.88
CA GLU A 428 14.57 -25.13 30.95
C GLU A 428 13.10 -25.24 30.54
N GLU A 429 12.43 -26.31 30.95
CA GLU A 429 11.02 -26.48 30.65
C GLU A 429 10.20 -25.39 31.36
N PRO A 430 9.29 -24.69 30.67
CA PRO A 430 8.51 -23.63 31.28
C PRO A 430 7.57 -24.20 32.33
N GLU A 431 7.44 -23.52 33.48
CA GLU A 431 6.57 -23.96 34.58
C GLU A 431 5.12 -24.20 34.16
N THR A 432 4.66 -23.42 33.19
CA THR A 432 3.31 -23.55 32.65
C THR A 432 3.35 -23.27 31.15
N GLY A 433 2.45 -23.91 30.41
CA GLY A 433 2.21 -23.59 29.00
C GLY A 433 1.31 -22.37 28.77
N VAL A 434 1.00 -21.59 29.82
CA VAL A 434 0.00 -20.51 29.79
C VAL A 434 0.64 -19.16 29.45
N PHE A 435 -0.07 -18.33 28.68
CA PHE A 435 0.30 -16.94 28.44
C PHE A 435 -0.51 -16.02 29.36
N TYR A 436 0.20 -15.24 30.19
CA TYR A 436 -0.38 -14.24 31.08
C TYR A 436 -0.06 -12.80 30.64
N VAL A 437 -1.01 -11.92 30.94
CA VAL A 437 -0.80 -10.46 30.98
C VAL A 437 -0.84 -10.03 32.44
N GLY A 438 0.19 -9.29 32.88
CA GLY A 438 0.24 -8.66 34.20
C GLY A 438 0.79 -9.50 35.34
N ARG A 439 1.39 -10.68 35.07
CA ARG A 439 2.11 -11.49 36.07
C ARG A 439 3.24 -12.31 35.44
N SER A 440 4.17 -12.81 36.25
CA SER A 440 5.18 -13.79 35.82
C SER A 440 4.63 -15.22 35.83
N LEU A 441 5.35 -16.13 35.17
CA LEU A 441 5.06 -17.57 35.21
C LEU A 441 5.31 -18.13 36.61
N GLN A 442 6.39 -17.68 37.25
CA GLN A 442 6.94 -18.16 38.53
C GLN A 442 6.17 -17.66 39.76
N SER A 443 5.60 -16.46 39.69
CA SER A 443 5.06 -15.78 40.86
C SER A 443 3.74 -15.09 40.54
N ASP A 444 2.78 -15.24 41.46
CA ASP A 444 1.53 -14.46 41.45
C ASP A 444 1.67 -13.13 42.20
N ARG A 445 2.87 -12.83 42.74
CA ARG A 445 3.17 -11.59 43.48
C ARG A 445 3.77 -10.50 42.60
N GLU A 446 4.41 -10.87 41.50
CA GLU A 446 5.09 -9.96 40.57
C GLU A 446 4.12 -9.42 39.52
N THR A 447 3.14 -8.64 39.96
CA THR A 447 2.07 -8.15 39.09
C THR A 447 2.24 -6.71 38.64
N ALA A 448 1.86 -6.45 37.40
CA ALA A 448 1.92 -5.12 36.82
C ALA A 448 0.86 -4.17 37.42
N THR A 449 1.22 -2.89 37.51
CA THR A 449 0.28 -1.78 37.76
C THR A 449 0.07 -1.03 36.46
N GLY A 450 -1.19 -0.77 36.09
CA GLY A 450 -1.52 0.08 34.95
C GLY A 450 -2.65 -0.44 34.08
N LEU A 451 -2.66 0.04 32.84
CA LEU A 451 -3.59 -0.38 31.80
C LEU A 451 -2.86 -1.10 30.68
N VAL A 452 -3.46 -2.18 30.17
CA VAL A 452 -3.00 -2.91 28.99
C VAL A 452 -4.12 -2.93 27.97
N ASP A 453 -3.80 -2.61 26.73
CA ASP A 453 -4.74 -2.45 25.64
C ASP A 453 -4.14 -2.96 24.32
N GLU A 454 -4.99 -3.44 23.42
CA GLU A 454 -4.63 -3.84 22.04
C GLU A 454 -3.34 -4.67 21.96
N LEU A 455 -3.35 -5.86 22.57
CA LEU A 455 -2.27 -6.83 22.40
C LEU A 455 -2.44 -7.53 21.06
N GLN A 456 -1.49 -7.35 20.16
CA GLN A 456 -1.50 -7.89 18.81
C GLN A 456 -0.24 -8.74 18.59
N VAL A 457 -0.41 -9.92 18.02
CA VAL A 457 0.69 -10.85 17.74
C VAL A 457 0.60 -11.32 16.29
N TRP A 458 1.62 -11.01 15.52
CA TRP A 458 1.80 -11.49 14.15
C TRP A 458 2.88 -12.56 14.13
N TYR A 459 2.64 -13.62 13.36
CA TYR A 459 3.61 -14.70 13.15
C TYR A 459 4.53 -14.40 11.97
N ASP A 460 5.04 -13.18 11.96
CA ASP A 460 5.90 -12.67 10.91
C ASP A 460 6.85 -11.59 11.45
N ASP A 461 7.86 -11.24 10.67
CA ASP A 461 8.80 -10.19 11.04
C ASP A 461 8.23 -8.78 10.78
N LEU A 462 8.66 -7.82 11.60
CA LEU A 462 8.12 -6.46 11.57
C LEU A 462 8.39 -5.72 10.24
N GLU A 463 9.47 -6.07 9.53
CA GLU A 463 9.80 -5.45 8.25
C GLU A 463 8.78 -5.88 7.20
N GLN A 464 8.51 -7.18 7.10
CA GLN A 464 7.48 -7.72 6.20
C GLN A 464 6.09 -7.16 6.52
N LEU A 465 5.75 -7.03 7.80
CA LEU A 465 4.46 -6.45 8.20
C LEU A 465 4.32 -4.97 7.78
N ARG A 466 5.42 -4.21 7.79
CA ARG A 466 5.43 -2.82 7.32
C ARG A 466 5.34 -2.74 5.80
N GLU A 467 6.07 -3.58 5.09
CA GLU A 467 6.07 -3.63 3.61
C GLU A 467 4.70 -4.02 3.06
N THR A 468 4.04 -5.00 3.69
CA THR A 468 2.70 -5.45 3.30
C THR A 468 1.58 -4.53 3.79
N GLY A 469 1.91 -3.46 4.52
CA GLY A 469 0.92 -2.55 5.11
C GLY A 469 0.10 -3.14 6.26
N ARG A 470 0.41 -4.37 6.70
CA ARG A 470 -0.27 -5.07 7.82
C ARG A 470 0.08 -4.49 9.19
N TYR A 471 1.19 -3.76 9.28
CA TYR A 471 1.58 -2.99 10.45
C TYR A 471 1.78 -1.53 10.07
N THR A 472 0.87 -0.68 10.53
CA THR A 472 1.02 0.78 10.44
C THR A 472 1.72 1.29 11.70
N ALA A 473 2.79 2.05 11.54
CA ALA A 473 3.43 2.71 12.67
C ALA A 473 2.54 3.86 13.17
N GLN A 474 2.54 4.05 14.48
CA GLN A 474 1.94 5.20 15.10
C GLN A 474 2.90 6.39 14.97
N VAL A 475 2.63 7.22 13.97
CA VAL A 475 3.44 8.38 13.64
C VAL A 475 3.20 9.47 14.70
N VAL A 476 4.07 9.56 15.71
CA VAL A 476 4.05 10.63 16.73
C VAL A 476 5.29 11.51 16.53
N PRO A 477 5.16 12.84 16.44
CA PRO A 477 6.32 13.67 16.22
C PRO A 477 7.17 13.76 17.48
N TYR A 478 8.49 13.73 17.31
CA TYR A 478 9.39 14.35 18.26
C TYR A 478 9.31 15.88 18.08
N THR A 479 8.58 16.55 18.96
CA THR A 479 8.34 18.00 18.89
C THR A 479 9.16 18.75 19.94
N ILE A 480 9.97 19.70 19.49
CA ILE A 480 10.67 20.66 20.32
C ILE A 480 10.00 22.03 20.15
N ARG A 481 9.52 22.57 21.27
CA ARG A 481 9.07 23.96 21.40
C ARG A 481 9.92 24.61 22.48
N PHE A 482 10.23 25.89 22.33
CA PHE A 482 11.12 26.60 23.26
C PHE A 482 10.38 27.37 24.36
N ASP A 483 9.09 27.10 24.55
CA ASP A 483 8.23 27.77 25.54
C ASP A 483 8.75 27.59 26.98
N ASP A 484 9.32 26.42 27.27
CA ASP A 484 9.94 26.09 28.55
C ASP A 484 11.43 26.42 28.61
N PHE A 485 12.03 26.88 27.51
CA PHE A 485 13.42 27.30 27.50
C PHE A 485 13.60 28.56 28.35
N ARG A 486 14.60 28.55 29.23
CA ARG A 486 14.94 29.67 30.11
C ARG A 486 16.40 30.06 29.87
N ALA A 487 16.63 31.34 29.61
CA ALA A 487 17.94 31.86 29.20
C ALA A 487 19.01 31.75 30.31
N ASP A 488 18.60 31.74 31.57
CA ASP A 488 19.47 31.58 32.75
C ASP A 488 19.99 30.14 32.92
N ARG A 489 19.20 29.14 32.50
CA ARG A 489 19.61 27.73 32.53
C ARG A 489 20.35 27.29 31.27
N GLY A 490 19.97 27.86 30.13
CA GLY A 490 20.55 27.52 28.83
C GLY A 490 20.29 26.09 28.34
N GLU A 491 19.49 25.31 29.07
CA GLU A 491 19.07 23.98 28.67
C GLU A 491 17.68 23.63 29.22
N PHE A 492 17.03 22.65 28.58
CA PHE A 492 15.79 22.04 29.06
C PHE A 492 15.64 20.61 28.53
N ASN A 493 14.79 19.82 29.18
CA ASN A 493 14.56 18.43 28.80
C ASN A 493 13.33 18.31 27.90
N VAL A 494 13.47 17.58 26.80
CA VAL A 494 12.37 17.13 25.96
C VAL A 494 12.43 15.62 25.91
N ARG A 495 11.39 14.94 26.42
CA ARG A 495 11.38 13.47 26.56
C ARG A 495 12.67 12.96 27.24
N ASP A 496 13.49 12.22 26.51
CA ASP A 496 14.74 11.58 26.89
C ASP A 496 16.00 12.41 26.55
N LYS A 497 15.86 13.59 25.91
CA LYS A 497 17.00 14.42 25.49
C LYS A 497 17.09 15.74 26.23
N VAL A 498 18.33 16.19 26.42
CA VAL A 498 18.65 17.53 26.92
C VAL A 498 18.95 18.43 25.73
N ILE A 499 18.17 19.48 25.57
CA ILE A 499 18.34 20.47 24.50
C ILE A 499 19.09 21.68 25.07
N ARG A 500 20.19 22.10 24.45
CA ARG A 500 21.07 23.15 24.97
C ARG A 500 21.22 24.31 24.00
N GLY A 501 21.16 25.53 24.50
CA GLY A 501 21.65 26.72 23.79
C GLY A 501 23.09 26.98 24.18
N VAL A 502 23.99 27.06 23.21
CA VAL A 502 25.43 27.25 23.44
C VAL A 502 25.90 28.51 22.72
N GLY A 503 26.85 29.25 23.32
CA GLY A 503 27.40 30.48 22.76
C GLY A 503 26.46 31.68 22.89
N GLN A 504 26.50 32.60 21.91
CA GLN A 504 25.66 33.80 21.93
C GLN A 504 24.27 33.53 21.34
N TYR A 505 23.24 33.53 22.20
CA TYR A 505 21.84 33.41 21.81
C TYR A 505 20.93 34.26 22.72
N GLN A 506 19.67 34.44 22.30
CA GLN A 506 18.64 35.14 23.07
C GLN A 506 17.29 34.43 22.94
N VAL A 507 16.51 34.37 24.02
CA VAL A 507 15.11 33.94 23.94
C VAL A 507 14.25 35.12 23.47
N ILE A 508 13.48 34.92 22.40
CA ILE A 508 12.64 35.93 21.78
C ILE A 508 11.18 35.46 21.67
N GLN A 509 10.28 36.37 21.27
CA GLN A 509 8.93 35.98 20.88
C GLN A 509 8.97 35.11 19.61
N GLY A 510 8.37 33.93 19.72
CA GLY A 510 8.17 32.98 18.62
C GLY A 510 7.12 33.45 17.61
N LYS A 511 6.70 32.56 16.71
CA LYS A 511 5.79 32.93 15.60
C LYS A 511 4.37 33.27 16.06
N GLY A 512 3.85 32.60 17.09
CA GLY A 512 2.49 32.83 17.60
C GLY A 512 2.47 33.48 18.97
N GLN A 513 1.29 33.89 19.41
CA GLN A 513 1.10 34.56 20.69
C GLN A 513 1.54 33.66 21.84
N ASN A 514 2.37 34.21 22.74
CA ASN A 514 2.95 33.50 23.90
C ASN A 514 3.88 32.32 23.58
N MET A 515 4.23 32.09 22.31
CA MET A 515 5.28 31.12 21.97
C MET A 515 6.66 31.75 22.11
N ARG A 516 7.67 30.96 22.48
CA ARG A 516 9.06 31.42 22.55
C ARG A 516 9.89 30.79 21.44
N GLY A 517 10.86 31.55 20.96
CA GLY A 517 11.89 31.08 20.04
C GLY A 517 13.28 31.40 20.57
N ILE A 518 14.29 30.75 19.98
CA ILE A 518 15.70 31.04 20.23
C ILE A 518 16.25 31.81 19.03
N TYR A 519 16.83 32.97 19.30
CA TYR A 519 17.58 33.77 18.35
C TYR A 519 19.08 33.50 18.47
N LEU A 520 19.71 33.17 17.34
CA LEU A 520 21.14 32.97 17.21
C LEU A 520 21.75 34.18 16.50
N PHE A 521 22.83 34.74 17.05
CA PHE A 521 23.45 35.96 16.52
C PHE A 521 24.34 35.73 15.28
N GLY A 522 24.58 34.47 14.89
CA GLY A 522 25.44 34.12 13.75
C GLY A 522 26.93 34.35 14.00
N THR A 523 27.36 34.24 15.26
CA THR A 523 28.77 34.32 15.70
C THR A 523 29.19 32.97 16.29
N THR A 524 28.90 32.74 17.57
CA THR A 524 29.22 31.49 18.28
C THR A 524 27.98 30.72 18.73
N GLY A 525 26.80 31.33 18.58
CA GLY A 525 25.52 30.75 19.00
C GLY A 525 25.10 29.54 18.18
N TYR A 526 24.63 28.48 18.85
CA TYR A 526 23.95 27.34 18.24
C TYR A 526 23.04 26.62 19.24
N ILE A 527 22.16 25.75 18.73
CA ILE A 527 21.35 24.84 19.54
C ILE A 527 21.87 23.43 19.35
N ASP A 528 22.13 22.73 20.45
CA ASP A 528 22.50 21.33 20.51
C ASP A 528 21.29 20.46 20.84
N LEU A 529 20.91 19.58 19.91
CA LEU A 529 19.81 18.64 20.06
C LEU A 529 20.27 17.26 20.56
N GLY A 530 21.56 17.09 20.83
CA GLY A 530 22.20 15.84 21.19
C GLY A 530 22.51 14.95 19.99
N GLN A 531 22.84 13.69 20.28
CA GLN A 531 23.21 12.69 19.28
C GLN A 531 22.01 11.93 18.73
N ASN A 532 22.18 11.38 17.52
CA ASN A 532 21.26 10.44 16.88
C ASN A 532 19.82 10.97 16.81
N PHE A 533 19.67 12.29 16.65
CA PHE A 533 18.36 12.94 16.73
C PHE A 533 17.46 12.52 15.56
N ILE A 534 18.01 12.45 14.35
CA ILE A 534 17.26 12.14 13.13
C ILE A 534 17.50 10.68 12.76
N CYS A 535 16.43 9.87 12.78
CA CYS A 535 16.48 8.45 12.41
C CYS A 535 17.57 7.67 13.16
N GLY A 536 17.77 7.95 14.45
CA GLY A 536 18.80 7.29 15.24
C GLY A 536 20.24 7.49 14.72
N GLY A 537 20.49 8.47 13.85
CA GLY A 537 21.78 8.66 13.18
C GLY A 537 21.98 7.83 11.91
N ASP A 538 20.98 7.07 11.46
CA ASP A 538 21.02 6.35 10.19
C ASP A 538 19.69 6.48 9.46
N LEU A 539 19.70 7.16 8.32
CA LEU A 539 18.51 7.41 7.51
C LEU A 539 17.80 6.11 7.08
N ARG A 540 18.53 4.99 6.96
CA ARG A 540 17.95 3.68 6.60
C ARG A 540 16.99 3.13 7.66
N THR A 541 17.09 3.59 8.91
CA THR A 541 16.17 3.18 9.98
C THR A 541 14.77 3.78 9.80
N CYS A 542 14.66 4.91 9.10
CA CYS A 542 13.41 5.58 8.76
C CYS A 542 12.77 4.95 7.50
N ARG A 543 12.41 3.67 7.57
CA ARG A 543 11.89 2.89 6.42
C ARG A 543 10.58 3.45 5.84
N GLN A 544 9.70 3.96 6.69
CA GLN A 544 8.44 4.63 6.29
C GLN A 544 8.67 6.09 5.87
N GLY A 545 9.93 6.51 5.81
CA GLY A 545 10.33 7.87 5.53
C GLY A 545 10.62 8.68 6.78
N ALA A 546 11.04 9.92 6.55
CA ALA A 546 11.35 10.89 7.59
C ALA A 546 10.84 12.26 7.15
N THR A 547 10.18 12.98 8.04
CA THR A 547 9.73 14.36 7.80
C THR A 547 10.23 15.26 8.91
N LEU A 548 11.08 16.22 8.56
CA LEU A 548 11.59 17.26 9.43
C LEU A 548 10.92 18.59 9.10
N ARG A 549 10.26 19.21 10.08
CA ARG A 549 9.66 20.57 9.96
C ARG A 549 10.39 21.53 10.88
N LEU A 550 10.89 22.62 10.30
CA LEU A 550 11.62 23.68 10.99
C LEU A 550 10.88 25.01 10.87
N GLY A 551 10.60 25.64 12.00
CA GLY A 551 10.08 27.00 12.09
C GLY A 551 11.20 28.02 12.17
N LEU A 552 11.53 28.65 11.05
CA LEU A 552 12.75 29.42 10.86
C LEU A 552 12.47 30.87 10.43
N ARG A 553 13.14 31.85 11.02
CA ARG A 553 13.21 33.23 10.52
C ARG A 553 14.68 33.66 10.42
N PRO A 554 15.32 33.51 9.26
CA PRO A 554 16.67 34.05 9.05
C PRO A 554 16.59 35.58 9.10
N ASP A 555 17.44 36.24 9.88
CA ASP A 555 17.44 37.71 9.94
C ASP A 555 18.25 38.30 8.78
N ASN A 556 19.41 37.71 8.53
CA ASN A 556 20.13 37.84 7.27
C ASN A 556 20.52 36.44 6.79
N ILE A 557 20.73 36.30 5.50
CA ILE A 557 21.23 35.07 4.91
C ILE A 557 22.67 35.36 4.49
N ARG A 558 23.61 34.63 5.09
CA ARG A 558 25.02 34.73 4.79
C ARG A 558 25.42 33.55 3.93
N GLU A 559 26.44 33.76 3.11
CA GLU A 559 27.08 32.70 2.36
C GLU A 559 27.68 31.66 3.32
N ASP A 560 27.57 30.39 2.94
CA ASP A 560 28.01 29.23 3.72
C ASP A 560 27.36 29.09 5.12
N ALA A 561 26.24 29.78 5.36
CA ALA A 561 25.52 29.67 6.62
C ALA A 561 24.88 28.28 6.76
N VAL A 562 25.17 27.59 7.87
CA VAL A 562 24.61 26.26 8.17
C VAL A 562 23.47 26.39 9.16
N TYR A 563 22.27 26.02 8.72
CA TYR A 563 21.04 26.14 9.51
C TYR A 563 20.75 24.88 10.30
N LEU A 564 21.01 23.70 9.73
CA LEU A 564 20.96 22.42 10.43
C LEU A 564 22.10 21.54 9.92
N ASP A 565 22.81 20.88 10.82
CA ASP A 565 23.83 19.89 10.47
C ASP A 565 23.76 18.69 11.40
N SER A 566 23.72 17.51 10.79
CA SER A 566 23.51 16.21 11.40
C SER A 566 23.95 15.14 10.40
N PHE A 567 24.36 13.97 10.88
CA PHE A 567 24.26 12.78 10.05
C PHE A 567 22.93 12.10 10.42
N PRO A 568 21.92 12.03 9.53
CA PRO A 568 22.02 12.07 8.07
C PRO A 568 21.61 13.38 7.34
N VAL A 569 21.30 14.48 8.02
CA VAL A 569 20.66 15.67 7.40
C VAL A 569 21.50 16.93 7.48
N ARG A 570 21.63 17.66 6.36
CA ARG A 570 22.27 18.98 6.32
C ARG A 570 21.39 20.00 5.60
N LEU A 571 21.32 21.21 6.13
CA LEU A 571 20.62 22.36 5.56
C LEU A 571 21.54 23.59 5.62
N TRP A 572 21.96 24.10 4.48
CA TRP A 572 22.91 25.22 4.39
C TRP A 572 22.57 26.14 3.22
N TYR A 573 23.12 27.35 3.23
CA TYR A 573 22.93 28.31 2.14
C TYR A 573 24.23 28.57 1.41
N ARG A 574 24.15 28.51 0.07
CA ARG A 574 25.27 28.77 -0.84
C ARG A 574 24.73 29.21 -2.20
N ASP A 575 25.47 30.03 -2.93
CA ASP A 575 25.19 30.49 -4.29
C ASP A 575 23.77 31.06 -4.46
N GLY A 576 23.30 31.80 -3.44
CA GLY A 576 21.96 32.38 -3.46
C GLY A 576 20.81 31.39 -3.25
N ARG A 577 21.10 30.15 -2.83
CA ARG A 577 20.13 29.06 -2.70
C ARG A 577 20.28 28.36 -1.35
N LEU A 578 19.15 27.93 -0.79
CA LEU A 578 19.11 27.04 0.38
C LEU A 578 19.17 25.60 -0.12
N TYR A 579 20.23 24.89 0.21
CA TYR A 579 20.41 23.47 -0.07
C TYR A 579 19.99 22.63 1.14
N ALA A 580 19.30 21.54 0.88
CA ALA A 580 19.14 20.45 1.84
C ALA A 580 19.69 19.15 1.26
N ARG A 581 20.38 18.40 2.10
CA ARG A 581 20.92 17.09 1.78
C ARG A 581 20.51 16.08 2.84
N LEU A 582 20.02 14.95 2.40
CA LEU A 582 19.87 13.74 3.21
C LEU A 582 20.80 12.68 2.67
N GLN A 583 21.42 11.88 3.54
CA GLN A 583 22.39 10.89 3.10
C GLN A 583 22.38 9.62 3.96
N THR A 584 22.71 8.50 3.33
CA THR A 584 23.23 7.30 4.00
C THR A 584 24.76 7.30 3.88
N GLU A 585 25.39 6.23 4.32
CA GLU A 585 26.84 6.02 4.08
C GLU A 585 27.17 5.97 2.59
N GLU A 586 26.24 5.49 1.75
CA GLU A 586 26.49 5.18 0.33
C GLU A 586 25.71 6.09 -0.63
N GLU A 587 24.65 6.73 -0.18
CA GLU A 587 23.68 7.41 -1.04
C GLU A 587 23.40 8.83 -0.56
N ILE A 588 23.15 9.73 -1.51
CA ILE A 588 22.85 11.13 -1.25
C ILE A 588 21.59 11.55 -2.01
N TRP A 589 20.70 12.27 -1.33
CA TRP A 589 19.65 13.07 -1.94
C TRP A 589 19.91 14.53 -1.58
N GLN A 590 19.85 15.40 -2.57
CA GLN A 590 20.06 16.83 -2.44
C GLN A 590 19.02 17.59 -3.26
N VAL A 591 18.42 18.59 -2.62
CA VAL A 591 17.49 19.52 -3.25
C VAL A 591 17.86 20.92 -2.81
N ASP A 592 17.40 21.91 -3.57
CA ASP A 592 17.69 23.29 -3.26
C ASP A 592 16.54 24.22 -3.67
N THR A 593 16.59 25.46 -3.19
CA THR A 593 15.60 26.49 -3.55
C THR A 593 16.14 27.90 -3.40
N SER A 594 15.65 28.85 -4.21
CA SER A 594 15.88 30.28 -4.04
C SER A 594 14.78 30.98 -3.22
N GLU A 595 13.84 30.22 -2.64
CA GLU A 595 12.64 30.78 -1.99
C GLU A 595 12.80 31.12 -0.52
N PHE A 596 13.94 30.81 0.08
CA PHE A 596 14.22 31.10 1.47
C PHE A 596 14.60 32.57 1.66
N ARG A 597 13.74 33.35 2.35
CA ARG A 597 13.89 34.81 2.45
C ARG A 597 14.25 35.31 3.86
N PRO A 598 15.07 36.37 3.99
CA PRO A 598 15.34 37.00 5.28
C PRO A 598 14.12 37.76 5.83
N GLY A 599 14.07 37.93 7.15
CA GLY A 599 13.13 38.78 7.88
C GLY A 599 11.74 38.19 8.13
N THR A 600 11.40 37.05 7.54
CA THR A 600 10.06 36.44 7.67
C THR A 600 10.10 35.03 8.22
N TRP A 601 9.14 34.69 9.11
CA TRP A 601 8.94 33.33 9.58
C TRP A 601 8.51 32.44 8.42
N GLN A 602 9.27 31.38 8.18
CA GLN A 602 9.03 30.38 7.14
C GLN A 602 9.08 28.99 7.76
N ARG A 603 8.25 28.08 7.23
CA ARG A 603 8.43 26.64 7.48
C ARG A 603 9.33 26.07 6.40
N VAL A 604 10.47 25.54 6.81
CA VAL A 604 11.28 24.64 5.97
C VAL A 604 10.89 23.22 6.35
N GLU A 605 10.36 22.47 5.40
CA GLU A 605 9.98 21.07 5.60
C GLU A 605 10.76 20.20 4.62
N LEU A 606 11.44 19.19 5.14
CA LEU A 606 12.15 18.17 4.38
C LEU A 606 11.43 16.86 4.62
N THR A 607 11.03 16.17 3.56
CA THR A 607 10.42 14.85 3.65
C THR A 607 11.14 13.88 2.73
N TRP A 608 11.43 12.68 3.21
CA TRP A 608 12.16 11.67 2.47
C TRP A 608 11.56 10.29 2.67
N HIS A 609 11.63 9.46 1.64
CA HIS A 609 11.29 8.04 1.70
C HIS A 609 12.25 7.27 0.80
N PRO A 610 12.70 6.05 1.15
CA PRO A 610 13.67 5.31 0.35
C PRO A 610 13.24 5.13 -1.12
N ARG A 611 11.94 4.92 -1.36
CA ARG A 611 11.36 4.79 -2.71
C ARG A 611 10.90 6.10 -3.37
N ARG A 612 10.62 7.15 -2.59
CA ARG A 612 10.06 8.43 -3.12
C ARG A 612 11.09 9.55 -3.19
N GLY A 613 12.25 9.34 -2.58
CA GLY A 613 13.34 10.31 -2.47
C GLY A 613 13.03 11.50 -1.58
N LEU A 614 13.84 12.53 -1.70
CA LEU A 614 13.78 13.77 -0.91
C LEU A 614 12.91 14.82 -1.59
N VAL A 615 12.05 15.49 -0.83
CA VAL A 615 11.28 16.65 -1.25
C VAL A 615 11.43 17.76 -0.21
N MET A 616 11.63 18.99 -0.67
CA MET A 616 11.65 20.19 0.16
C MET A 616 10.40 21.02 -0.09
N TYR A 617 9.82 21.53 1.00
CA TYR A 617 8.73 22.48 1.00
C TYR A 617 9.12 23.75 1.75
N ILE A 618 8.77 24.90 1.17
CA ILE A 618 8.81 26.20 1.86
C ILE A 618 7.38 26.67 2.01
N ASN A 619 6.97 26.88 3.26
CA ASN A 619 5.62 27.28 3.62
C ASN A 619 4.51 26.36 3.08
N GLY A 620 4.77 25.05 3.03
CA GLY A 620 3.83 24.06 2.51
C GLY A 620 3.80 23.97 0.98
N ARG A 621 4.51 24.85 0.26
CA ARG A 621 4.68 24.75 -1.19
C ARG A 621 5.90 23.90 -1.50
N ARG A 622 5.77 22.92 -2.39
CA ARG A 622 6.91 22.13 -2.90
C ARG A 622 7.84 23.04 -3.69
N VAL A 623 9.13 23.03 -3.35
CA VAL A 623 10.15 23.89 -3.98
C VAL A 623 11.30 23.11 -4.61
N GLY A 624 11.48 21.84 -4.25
CA GLY A 624 12.51 20.98 -4.83
C GLY A 624 12.22 19.51 -4.55
N ASN A 625 12.69 18.61 -5.43
CA ASN A 625 12.62 17.18 -5.24
C ASN A 625 13.76 16.45 -5.94
N GLN A 626 14.16 15.32 -5.38
CA GLN A 626 15.03 14.34 -6.00
C GLN A 626 14.53 12.95 -5.61
N VAL A 627 14.06 12.18 -6.58
CA VAL A 627 13.52 10.83 -6.36
C VAL A 627 14.65 9.82 -6.13
N TYR A 628 15.61 9.78 -7.04
CA TYR A 628 16.72 8.82 -7.00
C TYR A 628 17.95 9.39 -6.31
N SER A 629 18.58 8.58 -5.48
CA SER A 629 19.85 8.90 -4.85
C SER A 629 20.96 9.07 -5.89
N THR A 630 21.99 9.82 -5.50
CA THR A 630 23.31 9.75 -6.12
C THR A 630 24.18 8.82 -5.26
N ARG A 631 24.71 7.75 -5.85
CA ARG A 631 25.67 6.88 -5.16
C ARG A 631 27.00 7.59 -4.96
N ARG A 632 27.59 7.41 -3.79
CA ARG A 632 28.95 7.84 -3.47
C ARG A 632 29.94 6.86 -4.09
N SER A 633 31.04 7.40 -4.60
CA SER A 633 32.19 6.60 -5.07
C SER A 633 32.93 5.92 -3.92
N SER A 634 32.83 6.47 -2.70
CA SER A 634 33.33 5.87 -1.47
C SER A 634 32.31 6.08 -0.35
N PRO A 635 31.94 5.02 0.39
CA PRO A 635 31.10 5.17 1.58
C PRO A 635 31.74 6.13 2.59
N GLU A 636 30.94 7.00 3.20
CA GLU A 636 31.36 7.91 4.27
C GLU A 636 30.80 7.42 5.60
N SER A 637 31.68 6.94 6.48
CA SER A 637 31.30 6.59 7.85
C SER A 637 31.31 7.86 8.71
N PRO A 638 30.16 8.30 9.25
CA PRO A 638 30.10 9.47 10.11
C PRO A 638 30.94 9.31 11.38
N THR A 639 31.74 10.32 11.68
CA THR A 639 32.54 10.39 12.93
C THR A 639 31.83 11.18 14.04
N ASN A 640 30.79 11.94 13.68
CA ASN A 640 30.02 12.79 14.58
C ASN A 640 28.52 12.66 14.32
N PHE A 641 27.79 12.24 15.34
CA PHE A 641 26.34 12.01 15.29
C PHE A 641 25.53 13.10 16.01
N ASN A 642 26.18 14.18 16.45
CA ASN A 642 25.48 15.32 17.04
C ASN A 642 24.54 15.96 16.01
N THR A 643 23.53 16.66 16.50
CA THR A 643 22.60 17.43 15.67
C THR A 643 22.59 18.87 16.15
N TYR A 644 23.01 19.78 15.28
CA TYR A 644 23.11 21.20 15.58
C TYR A 644 22.19 22.03 14.71
N ILE A 645 21.62 23.08 15.32
CA ILE A 645 20.98 24.18 14.61
C ILE A 645 21.89 25.41 14.69
N GLY A 646 22.21 25.99 13.54
CA GLY A 646 22.97 27.23 13.43
C GLY A 646 24.50 27.09 13.40
N ARG A 647 25.04 25.87 13.30
CA ARG A 647 26.46 25.61 13.04
C ARG A 647 26.66 24.32 12.24
N SER A 648 27.86 24.18 11.67
CA SER A 648 28.35 22.96 11.03
C SER A 648 28.82 21.92 12.06
N LEU A 649 28.76 20.64 11.70
CA LEU A 649 29.38 19.54 12.47
C LEU A 649 30.90 19.55 12.35
N GLU A 650 31.41 19.89 11.16
CA GLU A 650 32.83 20.04 10.86
C GLU A 650 33.24 21.52 10.87
N ASP A 651 34.52 21.80 11.14
CA ASP A 651 35.09 23.13 11.03
C ASP A 651 35.10 23.56 9.54
N GLY A 652 34.28 24.55 9.17
CA GLY A 652 34.22 25.01 7.77
C GLY A 652 32.93 25.68 7.29
N GLY A 653 31.87 25.72 8.11
CA GLY A 653 30.63 26.47 7.82
C GLY A 653 30.50 27.74 8.68
N SER A 654 29.76 28.74 8.20
CA SER A 654 29.49 29.95 8.99
C SER A 654 28.26 29.75 9.88
N ASN A 655 28.30 30.30 11.11
CA ASN A 655 27.16 30.22 12.03
C ASN A 655 25.96 31.00 11.48
N ALA A 656 24.78 30.39 11.54
CA ALA A 656 23.57 31.04 11.05
C ALA A 656 23.07 32.11 12.02
N LYS A 657 22.69 33.27 11.46
CA LYS A 657 21.97 34.31 12.18
C LYS A 657 20.46 34.15 11.96
N ILE A 658 19.80 33.51 12.92
CA ILE A 658 18.46 32.97 12.70
C ILE A 658 17.65 32.92 14.00
N ALA A 659 16.34 33.16 13.90
CA ALA A 659 15.39 32.75 14.93
C ALA A 659 14.78 31.38 14.62
N VAL A 660 14.68 30.54 15.65
CA VAL A 660 14.14 29.18 15.60
C VAL A 660 12.98 29.09 16.58
N ASP A 661 11.80 28.70 16.09
CA ASP A 661 10.55 28.67 16.87
C ASP A 661 10.12 27.25 17.22
N SER A 662 10.24 26.32 16.29
CA SER A 662 9.90 24.92 16.53
C SER A 662 10.68 23.97 15.63
N ILE A 663 10.86 22.75 16.13
CA ILE A 663 11.46 21.64 15.40
C ILE A 663 10.53 20.44 15.59
N GLN A 664 10.10 19.82 14.51
CA GLN A 664 9.35 18.56 14.56
C GLN A 664 10.04 17.54 13.68
N LEU A 665 10.30 16.36 14.23
CA LEU A 665 10.74 15.20 13.47
C LEU A 665 9.65 14.13 13.51
N TRP A 666 9.33 13.59 12.36
CA TRP A 666 8.44 12.46 12.16
C TRP A 666 9.22 11.35 11.47
N THR A 667 9.09 10.12 11.95
CA THR A 667 9.65 8.91 11.32
C THR A 667 8.70 8.35 10.24
N ALA A 668 8.13 9.26 9.44
CA ALA A 668 7.22 8.93 8.36
C ALA A 668 7.31 9.95 7.21
N TYR A 669 6.92 9.53 6.01
CA TYR A 669 6.78 10.41 4.86
C TYR A 669 5.64 11.40 5.04
N ARG A 670 5.70 12.55 4.36
CA ARG A 670 4.76 13.67 4.58
C ARG A 670 3.30 13.24 4.48
N ASP A 671 2.96 12.35 3.55
CA ASP A 671 1.57 11.95 3.28
C ASP A 671 0.94 11.18 4.46
N GLU A 672 1.76 10.60 5.33
CA GLU A 672 1.35 9.86 6.52
C GLU A 672 1.31 10.75 7.77
N VAL A 673 1.81 11.98 7.65
CA VAL A 673 1.92 12.94 8.75
C VAL A 673 0.72 13.90 8.70
N PRO A 674 0.03 14.15 9.83
CA PRO A 674 -1.05 15.13 9.87
C PRO A 674 -0.59 16.52 9.38
N GLU A 675 -1.44 17.19 8.61
CA GLU A 675 -1.28 18.60 8.34
C GLU A 675 -1.45 19.39 9.65
N ASP A 676 -0.46 20.23 9.97
CA ASP A 676 -0.52 21.05 11.16
C ASP A 676 -0.91 22.50 10.83
N SER A 677 -1.58 23.14 11.79
CA SER A 677 -2.10 24.50 11.66
C SER A 677 -1.03 25.61 11.68
N TYR A 678 0.25 25.23 11.77
CA TYR A 678 1.37 26.18 11.93
C TYR A 678 1.63 27.01 10.65
N LEU A 679 1.00 26.64 9.52
CA LEU A 679 0.75 27.50 8.37
C LEU A 679 -0.68 27.33 7.88
N ARG A 680 -1.63 28.07 8.46
CA ARG A 680 -2.89 28.35 7.75
C ARG A 680 -2.56 29.15 6.49
N ILE A 681 -2.34 28.48 5.37
CA ILE A 681 -2.62 29.07 4.06
C ILE A 681 -4.12 29.37 4.12
N ARG A 682 -4.51 30.64 4.24
CA ARG A 682 -5.91 30.98 3.95
C ARG A 682 -6.13 30.53 2.52
N PRO A 683 -7.09 29.62 2.24
CA PRO A 683 -7.44 29.33 0.85
C PRO A 683 -7.68 30.68 0.17
N TYR A 684 -7.07 30.87 -1.00
CA TYR A 684 -7.40 32.01 -1.84
C TYR A 684 -8.91 31.95 -2.07
N LEU A 685 -9.65 32.79 -1.36
CA LEU A 685 -11.01 33.11 -1.71
C LEU A 685 -10.86 34.05 -2.90
N PRO A 686 -11.20 33.63 -4.13
CA PRO A 686 -11.33 34.59 -5.22
C PRO A 686 -12.22 35.73 -4.72
N PRO A 687 -11.90 36.99 -5.06
CA PRO A 687 -12.74 38.12 -4.66
C PRO A 687 -14.17 37.78 -5.05
N THR A 688 -15.06 37.74 -4.06
CA THR A 688 -16.48 37.53 -4.31
C THR A 688 -16.89 38.51 -5.41
N PRO A 689 -17.55 38.05 -6.49
CA PRO A 689 -18.14 38.96 -7.44
C PRO A 689 -18.95 39.98 -6.64
N ARG A 690 -18.69 41.27 -6.86
CA ARG A 690 -19.46 42.32 -6.20
C ARG A 690 -20.94 41.96 -6.38
N PRO A 691 -21.73 41.87 -5.30
CA PRO A 691 -23.15 41.63 -5.45
C PRO A 691 -23.67 42.70 -6.41
N ASN A 692 -24.29 42.26 -7.50
CA ASN A 692 -24.99 43.15 -8.40
C ASN A 692 -25.89 44.04 -7.53
N PRO A 693 -25.81 45.37 -7.64
CA PRO A 693 -26.73 46.24 -6.93
C PRO A 693 -28.13 45.86 -7.41
N GLY A 694 -28.88 45.19 -6.53
CA GLY A 694 -30.28 44.89 -6.75
C GLY A 694 -31.06 46.19 -7.02
N PRO A 695 -32.18 46.10 -7.75
CA PRO A 695 -32.96 47.26 -8.11
C PRO A 695 -33.40 48.04 -6.87
N ARG A 696 -33.13 49.34 -6.90
CA ARG A 696 -33.56 50.33 -5.90
C ARG A 696 -35.06 50.21 -5.63
N THR A 697 -35.43 49.92 -4.40
CA THR A 697 -36.75 50.27 -3.86
C THR A 697 -36.57 51.38 -2.82
N THR A 698 -37.16 52.53 -3.12
CA THR A 698 -37.28 53.72 -2.27
C THR A 698 -38.12 53.41 -1.01
N PRO A 699 -37.87 54.08 0.14
CA PRO A 699 -38.36 53.65 1.44
C PRO A 699 -39.71 54.27 1.87
N LEU A 700 -40.42 53.57 2.75
CA LEU A 700 -41.60 54.03 3.52
C LEU A 700 -41.35 53.78 5.03
N PRO A 701 -42.02 54.52 5.94
CA PRO A 701 -41.34 55.32 6.96
C PRO A 701 -41.28 54.65 8.34
N LYS A 702 -40.43 55.25 9.17
CA LYS A 702 -40.26 55.00 10.60
C LYS A 702 -41.60 55.07 11.34
N ASP A 703 -41.98 53.97 11.97
CA ASP A 703 -42.61 53.96 13.29
C ASP A 703 -42.42 52.58 13.94
N PHE A 704 -42.27 52.61 15.27
CA PHE A 704 -42.04 51.50 16.22
C PHE A 704 -40.59 51.07 16.48
N GLN A 705 -40.03 51.74 17.49
CA GLN A 705 -38.93 51.28 18.32
C GLN A 705 -39.31 50.05 19.17
N ALA A 706 -38.25 49.31 19.52
CA ALA A 706 -38.10 48.50 20.73
C ALA A 706 -38.95 47.22 20.85
N ILE A 707 -38.27 46.07 20.96
CA ILE A 707 -38.03 45.36 22.23
C ILE A 707 -37.26 44.06 21.91
N SER A 708 -36.19 43.88 22.67
CA SER A 708 -35.42 42.65 22.85
C SER A 708 -36.27 41.51 23.45
N SER A 709 -35.81 40.27 23.27
CA SER A 709 -36.15 39.06 24.03
C SER A 709 -37.57 38.49 23.88
N LEU A 710 -37.69 37.28 23.32
CA LEU A 710 -38.17 36.07 24.03
C LEU A 710 -38.25 34.85 23.09
N SER A 711 -38.40 33.68 23.73
CA SER A 711 -38.02 32.34 23.32
C SER A 711 -39.11 31.49 22.64
N TYR A 712 -38.71 30.25 22.32
CA TYR A 712 -39.35 29.18 21.54
C TYR A 712 -40.72 28.63 22.04
N GLU A 713 -41.54 29.39 22.79
CA GLU A 713 -42.84 28.87 23.30
C GLU A 713 -44.11 29.61 22.87
N ASP A 714 -44.04 30.70 22.10
CA ASP A 714 -45.24 31.55 21.90
C ASP A 714 -46.05 31.37 20.61
N LEU A 715 -45.87 30.29 19.82
CA LEU A 715 -46.70 30.09 18.61
C LEU A 715 -47.25 28.66 18.45
N LYS A 716 -48.08 28.24 19.42
CA LYS A 716 -49.17 27.29 19.18
C LYS A 716 -50.51 27.97 19.48
N ALA A 717 -51.43 27.80 18.52
CA ALA A 717 -52.87 28.10 18.54
C ALA A 717 -53.26 29.57 18.37
N VAL A 718 -53.74 29.93 17.16
CA VAL A 718 -55.12 30.46 16.98
C VAL A 718 -55.65 30.01 15.62
N SER A 719 -56.88 29.51 15.66
CA SER A 719 -57.67 28.96 14.58
C SER A 719 -58.39 29.99 13.72
N SER A 720 -58.81 29.51 12.55
CA SER A 720 -60.14 29.67 11.94
C SER A 720 -60.42 30.80 10.94
N HIS A 721 -60.97 30.32 9.82
CA HIS A 721 -62.00 30.91 8.94
C HIS A 721 -61.61 32.03 7.97
N LYS A 722 -61.65 31.71 6.67
CA LYS A 722 -62.87 31.93 5.87
C LYS A 722 -62.86 31.17 4.54
N ALA A 723 -64.05 30.69 4.21
CA ALA A 723 -64.43 29.90 3.07
C ALA A 723 -64.48 30.69 1.75
N ARG A 724 -64.35 29.96 0.62
CA ARG A 724 -65.12 30.23 -0.62
C ARG A 724 -65.23 28.96 -1.49
N THR A 725 -66.45 28.39 -1.44
CA THR A 725 -67.28 27.88 -2.56
C THR A 725 -66.77 26.81 -3.55
N PHE A 726 -67.43 25.65 -3.45
CA PHE A 726 -67.77 24.56 -4.43
C PHE A 726 -68.39 25.07 -5.78
N PRO A 727 -68.68 24.24 -6.83
CA PRO A 727 -69.06 22.79 -6.83
C PRO A 727 -68.50 21.90 -7.99
N SER A 728 -68.21 20.60 -7.78
CA SER A 728 -69.05 19.36 -7.85
C SER A 728 -69.24 18.73 -9.25
N ALA A 729 -68.76 17.49 -9.39
CA ALA A 729 -69.38 16.32 -10.05
C ALA A 729 -68.39 15.16 -9.87
N GLY A 730 -68.70 13.93 -9.43
CA GLY A 730 -69.95 13.19 -9.33
C GLY A 730 -69.72 11.82 -9.99
N GLN A 731 -70.11 10.74 -9.28
CA GLN A 731 -70.27 9.34 -9.75
C GLN A 731 -69.05 8.40 -9.80
N THR A 732 -69.10 7.11 -9.46
CA THR A 732 -69.85 6.24 -8.51
C THR A 732 -69.32 4.80 -8.72
N LEU A 733 -69.12 4.04 -7.62
CA LEU A 733 -69.39 2.58 -7.40
C LEU A 733 -68.75 1.54 -8.36
N ASP A 734 -68.33 0.32 -7.98
CA ASP A 734 -68.82 -0.60 -6.95
C ASP A 734 -67.89 -1.81 -6.65
N HIS A 735 -68.02 -2.36 -5.43
CA HIS A 735 -67.84 -3.74 -4.87
C HIS A 735 -66.73 -4.72 -5.35
N GLY A 736 -66.07 -5.54 -4.49
CA GLY A 736 -66.15 -5.79 -3.05
C GLY A 736 -65.27 -6.98 -2.56
N LEU A 737 -64.94 -6.98 -1.25
CA LEU A 737 -64.84 -8.09 -0.24
C LEU A 737 -63.99 -9.36 -0.56
N LEU A 738 -63.13 -9.98 0.28
CA LEU A 738 -62.79 -10.10 1.72
C LEU A 738 -61.27 -10.46 1.80
N SER A 739 -60.43 -10.30 2.84
CA SER A 739 -60.52 -10.65 4.27
C SER A 739 -59.36 -10.00 5.09
N LYS A 740 -59.63 -9.71 6.37
CA LYS A 740 -58.84 -9.05 7.45
C LYS A 740 -57.73 -9.95 8.09
N PRO A 741 -56.97 -9.52 9.15
CA PRO A 741 -56.36 -8.21 9.48
C PRO A 741 -54.91 -8.24 10.10
N ARG A 742 -54.28 -7.05 10.17
CA ARG A 742 -53.32 -6.50 11.20
C ARG A 742 -51.97 -7.24 11.38
N THR A 743 -50.79 -6.62 11.32
CA THR A 743 -50.30 -5.35 11.94
C THR A 743 -49.04 -4.83 11.22
N ALA A 744 -48.91 -3.51 11.13
CA ALA A 744 -47.68 -2.78 10.78
C ALA A 744 -46.74 -2.71 12.04
N PRO A 745 -45.47 -2.22 12.00
CA PRO A 745 -45.08 -1.08 11.17
C PRO A 745 -43.62 -0.91 10.69
N PHE A 746 -43.49 0.12 9.86
CA PHE A 746 -42.37 1.05 9.61
C PHE A 746 -41.11 0.63 8.83
N ILE A 747 -40.96 1.41 7.76
CA ILE A 747 -39.94 1.55 6.71
C ILE A 747 -38.82 2.48 7.21
N LEU A 748 -37.54 2.18 6.90
CA LEU A 748 -36.66 3.09 6.14
C LEU A 748 -35.38 2.37 5.68
N ALA A 749 -35.24 2.23 4.37
CA ALA A 749 -33.99 1.97 3.66
C ALA A 749 -33.66 3.23 2.84
N LEU A 750 -32.41 3.69 2.94
CA LEU A 750 -31.75 4.69 2.07
C LEU A 750 -30.41 4.03 1.70
N LEU A 751 -30.17 3.56 0.47
CA LEU A 751 -29.91 4.28 -0.79
C LEU A 751 -28.93 5.46 -0.62
N CYS A 752 -27.68 5.21 -1.03
CA CYS A 752 -26.80 6.22 -1.62
C CYS A 752 -26.28 5.67 -2.95
N THR A 753 -26.91 6.09 -4.05
CA THR A 753 -26.38 6.00 -5.41
C THR A 753 -25.89 7.38 -5.85
N SER A 754 -24.66 7.41 -6.35
CA SER A 754 -24.07 8.25 -7.40
C SER A 754 -24.74 9.57 -7.80
N ARG A 755 -23.94 10.63 -7.89
CA ARG A 755 -23.89 11.48 -9.10
C ARG A 755 -22.61 12.34 -9.13
N ASN A 756 -21.72 12.00 -10.04
CA ASN A 756 -20.82 12.93 -10.70
C ASN A 756 -21.36 13.05 -12.13
N ASP A 757 -21.89 14.21 -12.50
CA ASP A 757 -22.11 14.59 -13.89
C ASP A 757 -21.03 15.58 -14.29
N SER A 758 -20.39 15.26 -15.40
CA SER A 758 -19.40 16.03 -16.13
C SER A 758 -19.99 17.24 -16.88
N ALA A 759 -19.10 18.20 -17.18
CA ALA A 759 -18.85 18.79 -18.50
C ALA A 759 -19.12 20.29 -18.70
N ARG A 760 -18.04 20.96 -19.15
CA ARG A 760 -17.84 21.97 -20.21
C ARG A 760 -16.57 22.76 -19.81
N GLU A 761 -15.46 22.79 -20.53
CA GLU A 761 -15.10 22.57 -21.95
C GLU A 761 -13.83 21.73 -22.10
#